data_AF-A0A9P0AS74-F1
#
_entry.id   AF-A0A9P0AS74-F1
#
_cell.length_a   1.000
_cell.length_b   1.000
_cell.length_c   1.000
_cell.angle_alpha   90.00
_cell.angle_beta   90.00
_cell.angle_gamma   90.00
#
_symmetry.space_group_name_H-M   'P 1'
#
loop_
_entity.id
_entity.type
_entity.pdbx_description
1 polymer ?
#
loop_
_entity_poly.entity_id
_entity_poly.type
_entity_poly.pdbx_seq_one_letter_code
_entity_poly.pdbx_strand_id
1 'polypeptide(L)'
;MAEIRSHPKDHSLTHEENRAIICLMCLQKRKKMYTVCDKLKETHTIQLSNNVLPSALCCNCKIKVHCASKENKILLLPNYEGFTGEMIKTRSNDNSKPCLCKLCELARSTSSWNFGTNSRPRKEAGILKETHLQILFCHTTQRQRTQLLYYYYSCEKYRESNENVELMLSQGSSLSTSSGEIFIPYNAGPSQSNKSRGSYNIFSERVVATFDRCKISDRDAVFLSIAICQSLIDINLLNVSIDSLIINRSSIRRYRQSLRESKSNEIKKHFQDLKLSSIVVHWDGKLLPNLLNTQTVHRLPVIITSEDKEILLGVPVTDDGTGLAQANRVYETLLDWGFDTCVKAICCDTTPSNLAIRNGAAALLERFLDKDLLYLPCRHHIFEIVLRYVFEAVFPNTSGPNVPLFVSFQKKWNTLDQLNYKTGVNDPKLKIILTDDKINSIRTFATEFLTMKLPRNDYKEFLELTLVFIGIIPKNFCFRKPGACHHARWMAKAIYVLKIYLFREQLSLKKGEEGKLREICFFITTVYMKAWFLSTNGIKAPYHDLQFMKELNNFKVINSHLATVAINKFMNHLWYLSPELSVIAIFYQDISIETKLKIVSRTKQEQQSSVDTISEEDYTGEKCSVKRYQNKNINDLLYNDIDFFVTAESIKFFERFELRTEFLQIHPSKWAEDESYIIASKFVKTLSVVNDCAERGVKLVQDFSRYYTKDKKQLQYVLQLVKDHRERFPDSLKKTNM
;
A
#
# COMPACT_ATOMS: atom_id res chain seq x y z
N MET A 1 35.09 -0.39 67.89
CA MET A 1 36.09 -1.42 68.18
C MET A 1 35.86 -2.60 67.24
N ALA A 2 36.90 -2.96 66.46
CA ALA A 2 37.26 -4.25 65.80
C ALA A 2 36.15 -5.10 65.12
N GLU A 3 36.19 -5.39 63.80
CA GLU A 3 37.01 -6.41 63.06
C GLU A 3 36.68 -7.88 63.47
N ILE A 4 36.48 -8.92 62.63
CA ILE A 4 36.82 -9.21 61.22
C ILE A 4 36.05 -10.47 60.70
N ARG A 5 35.71 -10.48 59.39
CA ARG A 5 35.54 -11.57 58.37
C ARG A 5 34.53 -12.75 58.52
N SER A 6 33.61 -12.84 57.55
CA SER A 6 33.51 -13.96 56.58
C SER A 6 32.78 -13.54 55.29
N HIS A 7 33.22 -14.08 54.15
CA HIS A 7 32.91 -13.68 52.75
C HIS A 7 31.45 -13.92 52.28
N PRO A 8 30.89 -13.04 51.42
CA PRO A 8 29.97 -13.44 50.36
C PRO A 8 30.70 -13.53 49.03
N LYS A 9 30.45 -14.61 48.27
CA LYS A 9 31.02 -14.88 46.95
C LYS A 9 30.64 -13.79 45.95
N ASP A 10 31.63 -13.24 45.27
CA ASP A 10 31.47 -12.40 44.07
C ASP A 10 30.73 -13.17 42.97
N HIS A 11 29.52 -12.75 42.64
CA HIS A 11 28.94 -13.04 41.33
C HIS A 11 29.22 -11.84 40.42
N SER A 12 30.29 -11.95 39.63
CA SER A 12 30.51 -11.08 38.48
C SER A 12 29.47 -11.41 37.42
N LEU A 13 28.62 -10.44 37.09
CA LEU A 13 27.66 -10.53 35.99
C LEU A 13 28.40 -10.83 34.68
N THR A 14 27.89 -11.78 33.92
CA THR A 14 28.49 -12.18 32.64
C THR A 14 28.32 -11.08 31.58
N HIS A 15 29.20 -11.08 30.58
CA HIS A 15 29.25 -10.07 29.51
C HIS A 15 27.93 -9.99 28.70
N GLU A 16 27.09 -11.02 28.73
CA GLU A 16 25.77 -11.04 28.08
C GLU A 16 24.68 -10.38 28.93
N GLU A 17 24.72 -10.53 30.26
CA GLU A 17 23.80 -9.88 31.20
C GLU A 17 23.99 -8.36 31.20
N ASN A 18 25.24 -7.89 31.09
CA ASN A 18 25.54 -6.46 30.90
C ASN A 18 25.05 -5.92 29.54
N ARG A 19 25.05 -6.74 28.46
CA ARG A 19 24.50 -6.34 27.15
C ARG A 19 22.97 -6.25 27.16
N ALA A 20 22.30 -7.11 27.92
CA ALA A 20 20.85 -7.10 28.06
C ALA A 20 20.36 -5.84 28.81
N ILE A 21 21.06 -5.45 29.88
CA ILE A 21 20.74 -4.24 30.66
C ILE A 21 20.98 -2.96 29.82
N ILE A 22 22.07 -2.88 29.05
CA ILE A 22 22.35 -1.74 28.15
C ILE A 22 21.31 -1.63 27.02
N CYS A 23 20.85 -2.76 26.47
CA CYS A 23 19.78 -2.77 25.46
C CYS A 23 18.42 -2.36 26.04
N LEU A 24 18.08 -2.82 27.25
CA LEU A 24 16.83 -2.47 27.95
C LEU A 24 16.78 -0.98 28.32
N MET A 25 17.89 -0.39 28.76
CA MET A 25 17.98 1.05 29.04
C MET A 25 17.88 1.92 27.77
N CYS A 26 18.38 1.43 26.61
CA CYS A 26 18.24 2.12 25.31
C CYS A 26 16.81 2.04 24.74
N LEU A 27 16.05 0.99 25.09
CA LEU A 27 14.66 0.81 24.67
C LEU A 27 13.69 1.70 25.48
N GLN A 28 13.97 1.94 26.76
CA GLN A 28 13.14 2.79 27.62
C GLN A 28 13.31 4.30 27.36
N LYS A 29 14.45 4.76 26.82
CA LYS A 29 14.68 6.16 26.44
C LYS A 29 15.12 6.22 24.98
N ARG A 30 14.22 6.57 24.06
CA ARG A 30 14.47 6.72 22.61
C ARG A 30 15.62 7.72 22.28
N LYS A 31 16.89 7.34 22.48
CA LYS A 31 18.07 8.11 22.08
C LYS A 31 19.04 7.23 21.26
N LYS A 32 19.75 7.86 20.31
CA LYS A 32 20.71 7.22 19.41
C LYS A 32 21.94 6.72 20.19
N MET A 33 22.47 5.57 19.78
CA MET A 33 23.58 4.82 20.41
C MET A 33 24.88 5.61 20.65
N TYR A 34 25.09 6.72 19.93
CA TYR A 34 26.30 7.54 20.04
C TYR A 34 26.40 8.33 21.36
N THR A 35 25.30 8.71 22.01
CA THR A 35 25.33 9.59 23.19
C THR A 35 25.62 8.83 24.50
N VAL A 36 25.59 7.49 24.49
CA VAL A 36 25.87 6.66 25.68
C VAL A 36 27.38 6.43 25.84
N CYS A 37 28.13 6.36 24.74
CA CYS A 37 29.58 6.16 24.78
C CYS A 37 30.36 7.34 25.37
N ASP A 38 29.87 8.58 25.22
CA ASP A 38 30.58 9.75 25.75
C ASP A 38 30.44 9.90 27.27
N LYS A 39 29.37 9.36 27.88
CA LYS A 39 29.20 9.36 29.35
C LYS A 39 29.97 8.24 30.06
N LEU A 40 30.44 7.23 29.34
CA LEU A 40 31.23 6.12 29.91
C LEU A 40 32.75 6.40 29.91
N LYS A 41 33.19 7.56 29.40
CA LYS A 41 34.60 7.95 29.41
C LYS A 41 35.07 8.57 30.74
N GLU A 42 34.17 8.94 31.64
CA GLU A 42 34.53 9.67 32.86
C GLU A 42 34.70 8.81 34.11
N THR A 43 34.39 7.50 34.09
CA THR A 43 34.57 6.66 35.28
C THR A 43 35.10 5.26 34.97
N HIS A 44 36.34 5.04 35.41
CA HIS A 44 37.08 3.79 35.62
C HIS A 44 37.43 2.88 34.42
N THR A 45 38.74 2.70 34.30
CA THR A 45 39.52 1.81 33.45
C THR A 45 39.07 0.35 33.57
N ILE A 46 38.68 -0.28 32.45
CA ILE A 46 38.43 -1.74 32.39
C ILE A 46 39.61 -2.39 31.66
N GLN A 47 40.30 -3.31 32.34
CA GLN A 47 41.31 -4.18 31.72
C GLN A 47 40.64 -5.17 30.77
N LEU A 48 41.10 -5.21 29.52
CA LEU A 48 40.67 -6.19 28.51
C LEU A 48 41.50 -7.46 28.65
N SER A 49 40.88 -8.56 29.11
CA SER A 49 41.38 -9.92 28.87
C SER A 49 40.46 -10.61 27.85
N ASN A 50 41.11 -11.29 26.89
CA ASN A 50 40.57 -12.13 25.81
C ASN A 50 40.17 -11.47 24.47
N ASN A 51 40.81 -12.00 23.43
CA ASN A 51 40.77 -11.63 22.01
C ASN A 51 39.41 -11.82 21.33
N VAL A 52 38.56 -10.78 21.31
CA VAL A 52 37.52 -10.63 20.26
C VAL A 52 37.39 -9.15 19.88
N LEU A 53 37.75 -8.80 18.64
CA LEU A 53 37.54 -7.47 18.05
C LEU A 53 36.12 -7.32 17.45
N PRO A 54 35.56 -6.10 17.42
CA PRO A 54 34.20 -5.84 16.93
C PRO A 54 34.11 -5.95 15.40
N SER A 55 32.96 -6.42 14.91
CA SER A 55 32.64 -6.40 13.48
C SER A 55 31.90 -5.10 13.13
N ALA A 56 32.38 -4.40 12.10
CA ALA A 56 31.70 -3.22 11.56
C ALA A 56 30.90 -3.61 10.31
N LEU A 57 29.69 -3.06 10.20
CA LEU A 57 28.78 -3.26 9.08
C LEU A 57 28.94 -2.10 8.10
N CYS A 58 29.20 -2.38 6.82
CA CYS A 58 29.10 -1.34 5.80
C CYS A 58 27.62 -0.96 5.62
N CYS A 59 27.29 0.33 5.83
CA CYS A 59 25.92 0.82 5.85
C CYS A 59 25.23 0.86 4.47
N ASN A 60 25.95 0.64 3.37
CA ASN A 60 25.36 0.63 2.02
C ASN A 60 25.13 -0.78 1.43
N CYS A 61 25.98 -1.77 1.72
CA CYS A 61 25.84 -3.13 1.17
C CYS A 61 25.58 -4.22 2.22
N LYS A 62 25.62 -3.88 3.52
CA LYS A 62 25.38 -4.79 4.66
C LYS A 62 26.29 -6.03 4.75
N ILE A 63 27.44 -6.03 4.08
CA ILE A 63 28.47 -7.06 4.28
C ILE A 63 29.24 -6.76 5.57
N LYS A 64 29.51 -7.81 6.35
CA LYS A 64 30.38 -7.78 7.55
C LYS A 64 31.84 -7.86 7.10
N VAL A 65 32.66 -6.89 7.48
CA VAL A 65 34.11 -6.95 7.26
C VAL A 65 34.79 -7.18 8.61
N HIS A 66 35.66 -8.18 8.67
CA HIS A 66 36.52 -8.43 9.82
C HIS A 66 37.85 -7.71 9.58
N CYS A 67 38.25 -6.83 10.49
CA CYS A 67 39.56 -6.19 10.47
C CYS A 67 40.48 -6.97 11.42
N ALA A 68 41.63 -7.44 10.93
CA ALA A 68 42.68 -8.02 11.76
C ALA A 68 43.91 -7.10 11.75
N SER A 69 44.46 -6.81 12.94
CA SER A 69 45.89 -6.58 13.13
C SER A 69 46.39 -7.75 13.99
N LYS A 70 47.65 -8.19 13.96
CA LYS A 70 48.84 -7.39 14.21
C LYS A 70 50.06 -8.19 13.76
N GLU A 71 50.48 -7.94 12.54
CA GLU A 71 51.85 -8.00 12.01
C GLU A 71 51.71 -7.44 10.60
N ASN A 72 52.52 -6.45 10.22
CA ASN A 72 52.40 -5.69 8.96
C ASN A 72 52.67 -6.53 7.70
N LYS A 73 51.87 -7.57 7.43
CA LYS A 73 51.89 -8.35 6.20
C LYS A 73 50.48 -8.54 5.68
N ILE A 74 50.16 -7.82 4.61
CA ILE A 74 49.06 -8.19 3.72
C ILE A 74 49.53 -9.42 2.95
N LEU A 75 49.02 -10.60 3.30
CA LEU A 75 49.19 -11.79 2.46
C LEU A 75 48.22 -11.67 1.28
N LEU A 76 48.75 -11.15 0.17
CA LEU A 76 48.26 -11.45 -1.16
C LEU A 76 48.61 -12.91 -1.45
N LEU A 77 47.60 -13.74 -1.73
CA LEU A 77 47.82 -15.02 -2.43
C LEU A 77 47.68 -14.75 -3.93
N PRO A 78 48.77 -14.86 -4.71
CA PRO A 78 48.77 -14.68 -6.15
C PRO A 78 48.60 -16.03 -6.85
N ASN A 79 48.03 -15.98 -8.07
CA ASN A 79 48.58 -16.72 -9.19
C ASN A 79 48.07 -16.06 -10.48
N TYR A 80 48.77 -14.99 -10.87
CA TYR A 80 49.04 -14.69 -12.26
C TYR A 80 50.35 -13.89 -12.29
N GLU A 81 51.36 -14.46 -12.94
CA GLU A 81 52.65 -13.84 -13.19
C GLU A 81 52.50 -12.70 -14.20
N GLY A 82 53.34 -11.68 -14.03
CA GLY A 82 53.50 -10.57 -14.96
C GLY A 82 52.90 -9.28 -14.45
N PHE A 83 53.61 -8.57 -13.57
CA PHE A 83 53.97 -7.17 -13.78
C PHE A 83 54.91 -6.71 -12.66
N THR A 84 56.14 -6.39 -13.06
CA THR A 84 57.14 -5.64 -12.30
C THR A 84 56.78 -4.15 -12.32
N GLY A 85 56.89 -3.45 -11.19
CA GLY A 85 56.92 -1.97 -11.23
C GLY A 85 56.35 -1.26 -10.01
N GLU A 86 57.28 -0.73 -9.20
CA GLU A 86 57.27 0.49 -8.39
C GLU A 86 56.05 0.95 -7.55
N MET A 87 56.36 1.28 -6.30
CA MET A 87 55.55 2.14 -5.44
C MET A 87 55.34 3.51 -6.08
N ILE A 88 54.08 3.87 -6.34
CA ILE A 88 53.71 5.27 -6.52
C ILE A 88 52.88 5.72 -5.31
N LYS A 89 53.48 6.60 -4.51
CA LYS A 89 52.78 7.47 -3.55
C LYS A 89 52.00 8.51 -4.36
N THR A 90 50.68 8.58 -4.19
CA THR A 90 49.93 9.81 -4.49
C THR A 90 49.08 10.22 -3.30
N ARG A 91 49.46 11.34 -2.67
CA ARG A 91 48.50 12.24 -2.03
C ARG A 91 47.70 12.91 -3.14
N SER A 92 46.38 12.86 -3.08
CA SER A 92 45.53 13.82 -3.81
C SER A 92 44.39 14.27 -2.92
N ASN A 93 44.40 15.57 -2.59
CA ASN A 93 43.28 16.31 -2.05
C ASN A 93 42.26 16.51 -3.17
N ASP A 94 41.18 15.71 -3.19
CA ASP A 94 39.98 16.00 -3.98
C ASP A 94 38.77 15.28 -3.37
N ASN A 95 37.77 16.03 -2.91
CA ASN A 95 36.58 15.53 -2.21
C ASN A 95 35.44 15.12 -3.15
N SER A 96 35.77 14.71 -4.37
CA SER A 96 34.80 14.37 -5.41
C SER A 96 35.12 13.06 -6.16
N LYS A 97 35.18 11.91 -5.46
CA LYS A 97 35.06 10.55 -6.06
C LYS A 97 34.79 9.44 -5.03
N PRO A 98 34.14 8.31 -5.42
CA PRO A 98 33.64 7.29 -4.51
C PRO A 98 34.74 6.31 -4.07
N CYS A 99 34.61 5.79 -2.84
CA CYS A 99 35.46 4.75 -2.26
C CYS A 99 35.64 3.55 -3.22
N LEU A 100 36.86 3.36 -3.72
CA LEU A 100 37.30 2.15 -4.42
C LEU A 100 37.64 1.06 -3.40
N CYS A 101 36.89 -0.03 -3.39
CA CYS A 101 37.42 -1.33 -2.99
C CYS A 101 37.54 -2.21 -4.25
N LYS A 102 38.64 -2.94 -4.39
CA LYS A 102 39.02 -3.68 -5.61
C LYS A 102 38.04 -4.80 -6.01
N LEU A 103 37.10 -5.16 -5.13
CA LEU A 103 35.97 -6.06 -5.40
C LEU A 103 34.87 -5.41 -6.25
N CYS A 104 34.69 -4.09 -6.18
CA CYS A 104 33.68 -3.36 -6.95
C CYS A 104 34.11 -3.06 -8.39
N GLU A 105 35.41 -3.11 -8.72
CA GLU A 105 35.88 -3.01 -10.11
C GLU A 105 35.68 -4.32 -10.89
N LEU A 106 35.91 -5.47 -10.25
CA LEU A 106 35.64 -6.80 -10.85
C LEU A 106 34.15 -7.03 -11.14
N ALA A 107 33.26 -6.48 -10.32
CA ALA A 107 31.82 -6.50 -10.58
C ALA A 107 31.37 -5.51 -11.67
N ARG A 108 32.18 -4.50 -12.00
CA ARG A 108 31.87 -3.52 -13.05
C ARG A 108 32.40 -3.92 -14.43
N SER A 109 33.48 -4.70 -14.51
CA SER A 109 33.99 -5.20 -15.80
C SER A 109 33.15 -6.32 -16.41
N THR A 110 32.21 -6.91 -15.66
CA THR A 110 31.29 -7.97 -16.15
C THR A 110 29.90 -7.45 -16.52
N SER A 111 29.64 -6.15 -16.43
CA SER A 111 28.32 -5.57 -16.73
C SER A 111 28.37 -4.30 -17.57
N SER A 112 29.18 -4.28 -18.63
CA SER A 112 29.14 -3.20 -19.62
C SER A 112 29.42 -3.70 -21.04
N TRP A 113 28.38 -4.13 -21.75
CA TRP A 113 28.33 -3.95 -23.20
C TRP A 113 27.01 -3.26 -23.55
N ASN A 114 27.15 -1.98 -23.92
CA ASN A 114 26.11 -1.11 -24.43
C ASN A 114 25.81 -1.47 -25.89
N PHE A 115 24.53 -1.54 -26.24
CA PHE A 115 24.09 -1.39 -27.62
C PHE A 115 24.13 0.10 -28.02
N GLY A 116 24.80 0.41 -29.14
CA GLY A 116 24.84 1.74 -29.75
C GLY A 116 25.12 1.66 -31.25
N THR A 117 24.04 1.67 -32.03
CA THR A 117 23.80 2.12 -33.43
C THR A 117 24.92 2.15 -34.49
N ASN A 118 24.54 1.63 -35.67
CA ASN A 118 25.03 1.84 -37.05
C ASN A 118 26.07 0.86 -37.64
N SER A 119 25.57 -0.26 -38.20
CA SER A 119 25.80 -0.73 -39.58
C SER A 119 25.11 -2.09 -39.82
N ARG A 120 24.35 -2.21 -40.93
CA ARG A 120 23.78 -3.47 -41.48
C ARG A 120 24.86 -4.19 -42.34
N PRO A 121 24.61 -5.38 -42.94
CA PRO A 121 24.15 -6.68 -42.43
C PRO A 121 25.04 -7.86 -42.95
N ARG A 122 24.92 -9.09 -42.41
CA ARG A 122 24.78 -10.37 -43.17
C ARG A 122 25.03 -11.64 -42.32
N LYS A 123 24.03 -12.51 -42.38
CA LYS A 123 24.03 -13.98 -42.55
C LYS A 123 24.89 -14.90 -41.64
N GLU A 124 24.12 -15.84 -41.07
CA GLU A 124 24.37 -17.29 -40.95
C GLU A 124 25.00 -17.86 -39.65
N ALA A 125 24.12 -18.58 -38.93
CA ALA A 125 24.28 -19.85 -38.20
C ALA A 125 25.19 -19.95 -36.96
N GLY A 126 24.61 -20.41 -35.85
CA GLY A 126 25.35 -21.00 -34.71
C GLY A 126 24.61 -20.96 -33.38
N ILE A 127 24.08 -22.10 -32.95
CA ILE A 127 23.41 -22.40 -31.66
C ILE A 127 24.39 -22.23 -30.48
N LEU A 128 23.96 -21.69 -29.31
CA LEU A 128 24.31 -22.20 -27.97
C LEU A 128 23.59 -21.49 -26.80
N LYS A 129 23.28 -22.29 -25.76
CA LYS A 129 22.36 -22.07 -24.63
C LYS A 129 23.02 -21.39 -23.42
N GLU A 130 22.26 -20.54 -22.74
CA GLU A 130 22.56 -19.95 -21.42
C GLU A 130 22.47 -20.97 -20.27
N THR A 131 23.39 -20.92 -19.31
CA THR A 131 23.30 -21.64 -18.02
C THR A 131 23.42 -20.66 -16.84
N HIS A 132 22.41 -20.71 -15.97
CA HIS A 132 22.27 -19.94 -14.73
C HIS A 132 23.04 -20.58 -13.56
N LEU A 133 23.61 -19.76 -12.67
CA LEU A 133 24.17 -20.19 -11.37
C LEU A 133 23.27 -19.71 -10.21
N GLN A 134 22.69 -20.65 -9.47
CA GLN A 134 21.99 -20.44 -8.19
C GLN A 134 22.92 -20.82 -7.02
N ILE A 135 23.03 -19.97 -6.00
CA ILE A 135 23.77 -20.26 -4.77
C ILE A 135 22.77 -20.63 -3.65
N LEU A 136 22.91 -21.85 -3.13
CA LEU A 136 22.20 -22.36 -1.95
C LEU A 136 23.04 -22.10 -0.68
N PHE A 137 22.45 -21.51 0.36
CA PHE A 137 23.06 -21.45 1.70
C PHE A 137 22.54 -22.60 2.57
N CYS A 138 23.45 -23.44 3.09
CA CYS A 138 23.17 -24.44 4.12
C CYS A 138 23.91 -24.05 5.41
N HIS A 139 23.18 -23.91 6.52
CA HIS A 139 23.75 -23.75 7.87
C HIS A 139 23.74 -25.12 8.55
N THR A 140 24.91 -25.63 8.93
CA THR A 140 25.05 -26.74 9.89
C THR A 140 25.92 -26.28 11.06
N THR A 141 25.42 -26.49 12.27
CA THR A 141 26.06 -26.17 13.55
C THR A 141 27.13 -27.20 13.91
N GLN A 142 28.32 -26.66 14.19
CA GLN A 142 29.43 -27.13 15.02
C GLN A 142 29.98 -28.57 14.91
N ARG A 143 31.29 -28.55 14.64
CA ARG A 143 32.39 -29.51 14.93
C ARG A 143 32.73 -30.57 13.87
N GLN A 144 33.88 -30.29 13.25
CA GLN A 144 34.89 -31.15 12.62
C GLN A 144 35.00 -31.08 11.07
N ARG A 145 36.01 -30.28 10.68
CA ARG A 145 36.87 -30.28 9.47
C ARG A 145 36.36 -31.02 8.22
N THR A 146 36.00 -30.24 7.20
CA THR A 146 35.92 -30.69 5.80
C THR A 146 37.18 -30.25 5.05
N GLN A 147 37.98 -31.21 4.58
CA GLN A 147 38.86 -31.03 3.42
C GLN A 147 37.97 -30.79 2.20
N LEU A 148 38.07 -29.61 1.60
CA LEU A 148 37.48 -29.30 0.30
C LEU A 148 38.47 -29.73 -0.79
N LEU A 149 38.22 -30.90 -1.39
CA LEU A 149 38.83 -31.27 -2.67
C LEU A 149 38.05 -30.55 -3.78
N TYR A 150 38.74 -29.64 -4.46
CA TYR A 150 38.31 -29.04 -5.72
C TYR A 150 38.52 -30.05 -6.84
N TYR A 151 37.51 -30.26 -7.68
CA TYR A 151 37.73 -30.73 -9.05
C TYR A 151 36.87 -29.91 -10.00
N TYR A 152 37.55 -29.08 -10.78
CA TYR A 152 37.05 -28.45 -11.99
C TYR A 152 38.05 -28.84 -13.07
N TYR A 153 37.60 -29.57 -14.09
CA TYR A 153 38.36 -29.76 -15.31
C TYR A 153 37.59 -29.09 -16.45
N SER A 154 38.13 -27.96 -16.90
CA SER A 154 37.85 -27.36 -18.21
C SER A 154 38.81 -27.98 -19.22
N CYS A 155 38.31 -28.60 -20.27
CA CYS A 155 39.10 -29.00 -21.43
C CYS A 155 38.99 -27.92 -22.51
N GLU A 156 40.12 -27.34 -22.93
CA GLU A 156 40.43 -27.13 -24.35
C GLU A 156 41.90 -26.70 -24.56
N LYS A 157 42.75 -27.68 -24.90
CA LYS A 157 43.73 -27.64 -26.00
C LYS A 157 44.43 -29.00 -26.11
N TYR A 158 44.66 -29.43 -27.37
CA TYR A 158 45.04 -30.76 -27.89
C TYR A 158 43.81 -31.62 -28.22
N ARG A 159 43.30 -31.66 -29.46
CA ARG A 159 43.92 -32.01 -30.76
C ARG A 159 44.70 -33.32 -30.70
N GLU A 160 44.26 -34.24 -31.57
CA GLU A 160 44.75 -35.60 -31.82
C GLU A 160 44.32 -36.57 -30.72
N SER A 161 43.54 -37.62 -30.95
CA SER A 161 43.29 -38.42 -32.14
C SER A 161 42.05 -39.30 -31.89
N ASN A 162 41.36 -39.65 -32.99
CA ASN A 162 40.59 -40.86 -33.33
C ASN A 162 40.06 -41.75 -32.17
N GLU A 163 38.85 -42.31 -32.15
CA GLU A 163 37.84 -42.68 -33.15
C GLU A 163 36.68 -43.34 -32.37
N ASN A 164 35.43 -43.27 -32.87
CA ASN A 164 34.34 -44.27 -32.79
C ASN A 164 33.98 -44.89 -31.39
N VAL A 165 32.75 -44.94 -30.87
CA VAL A 165 31.54 -45.60 -31.39
C VAL A 165 30.38 -45.32 -30.40
N GLU A 166 29.26 -44.89 -30.99
CA GLU A 166 27.84 -45.24 -30.75
C GLU A 166 27.29 -45.88 -29.45
N LEU A 167 26.11 -45.36 -29.10
CA LEU A 167 25.02 -45.98 -28.31
C LEU A 167 24.74 -47.44 -28.68
N MET A 168 24.22 -48.25 -27.74
CA MET A 168 22.93 -48.94 -27.88
C MET A 168 22.51 -49.73 -26.62
N LEU A 169 21.21 -49.98 -26.58
CA LEU A 169 20.36 -50.59 -25.56
C LEU A 169 20.63 -52.08 -25.28
N SER A 170 20.11 -52.56 -24.15
CA SER A 170 19.27 -53.79 -23.98
C SER A 170 19.70 -54.86 -22.95
N GLN A 171 18.67 -55.33 -22.24
CA GLN A 171 18.36 -56.62 -21.57
C GLN A 171 19.44 -57.70 -21.32
N GLY A 172 19.32 -58.40 -20.17
CA GLY A 172 19.55 -59.86 -20.11
C GLY A 172 20.48 -60.42 -19.01
N SER A 173 19.87 -61.04 -18.00
CA SER A 173 20.25 -62.26 -17.25
C SER A 173 21.69 -62.83 -17.16
N SER A 174 22.05 -63.14 -15.90
CA SER A 174 22.60 -64.41 -15.37
C SER A 174 24.12 -64.72 -15.34
N LEU A 175 24.50 -65.26 -14.17
CA LEU A 175 25.61 -66.16 -13.79
C LEU A 175 27.04 -65.64 -13.51
N SER A 176 27.35 -65.66 -12.21
CA SER A 176 28.52 -66.25 -11.52
C SER A 176 29.93 -66.12 -12.13
N THR A 177 30.85 -65.54 -11.36
CA THR A 177 32.07 -66.22 -10.88
C THR A 177 32.74 -65.46 -9.74
N SER A 178 33.36 -66.25 -8.87
CA SER A 178 33.92 -65.98 -7.56
C SER A 178 35.33 -65.37 -7.55
N SER A 179 35.52 -64.37 -6.69
CA SER A 179 36.71 -64.15 -5.85
C SER A 179 36.33 -62.98 -4.92
N GLY A 180 36.35 -63.08 -3.59
CA GLY A 180 37.22 -63.84 -2.73
C GLY A 180 38.01 -62.87 -1.85
N GLU A 181 37.35 -61.90 -1.20
CA GLU A 181 37.97 -61.09 -0.15
C GLU A 181 37.08 -61.06 1.09
N ILE A 182 37.70 -61.47 2.20
CA ILE A 182 37.11 -61.69 3.52
C ILE A 182 36.76 -60.32 4.13
N PHE A 183 35.47 -60.02 4.26
CA PHE A 183 34.98 -58.86 4.99
C PHE A 183 34.55 -59.29 6.40
N ILE A 184 35.26 -58.80 7.42
CA ILE A 184 34.88 -58.96 8.83
C ILE A 184 33.57 -58.17 9.04
N PRO A 185 32.45 -58.80 9.48
CA PRO A 185 31.19 -58.11 9.63
C PRO A 185 31.22 -57.26 10.90
N TYR A 186 31.30 -55.94 10.73
CA TYR A 186 30.89 -55.03 11.80
C TYR A 186 29.37 -55.06 11.86
N ASN A 187 28.83 -55.70 12.90
CA ASN A 187 27.40 -55.68 13.24
C ASN A 187 26.96 -54.25 13.53
N ALA A 188 26.57 -53.50 12.49
CA ALA A 188 25.69 -52.35 12.64
C ALA A 188 24.25 -52.90 12.67
N GLY A 189 23.74 -53.16 13.88
CA GLY A 189 22.35 -53.51 14.06
C GLY A 189 21.42 -52.48 13.38
N PRO A 190 20.26 -52.88 12.85
CA PRO A 190 19.31 -51.95 12.27
C PRO A 190 18.76 -51.09 13.41
N SER A 191 19.26 -49.86 13.55
CA SER A 191 18.58 -48.85 14.35
C SER A 191 17.34 -48.39 13.58
N GLN A 192 16.27 -49.20 13.65
CA GLN A 192 14.93 -48.70 13.42
C GLN A 192 14.61 -47.69 14.52
N SER A 193 15.04 -46.44 14.33
CA SER A 193 14.43 -45.34 15.07
C SER A 193 13.00 -45.20 14.54
N ASN A 194 12.06 -45.80 15.26
CA ASN A 194 10.65 -45.45 15.16
C ASN A 194 10.54 -43.98 15.59
N LYS A 195 10.74 -43.05 14.65
CA LYS A 195 10.41 -41.63 14.87
C LYS A 195 8.90 -41.57 15.04
N SER A 196 8.44 -41.65 16.29
CA SER A 196 7.04 -41.39 16.63
C SER A 196 6.71 -40.00 16.13
N ARG A 197 5.78 -39.92 15.19
CA ARG A 197 5.31 -38.64 14.68
C ARG A 197 4.53 -37.99 15.81
N GLY A 198 4.83 -36.72 16.12
CA GLY A 198 4.07 -35.97 17.12
C GLY A 198 2.56 -36.08 16.89
N SER A 199 1.79 -36.08 17.97
CA SER A 199 0.33 -36.32 17.98
C SER A 199 -0.47 -35.05 18.26
N TYR A 200 0.14 -34.03 18.88
CA TYR A 200 -0.57 -32.82 19.30
C TYR A 200 -0.41 -31.68 18.28
N ASN A 201 -1.52 -31.21 17.73
CA ASN A 201 -1.54 -30.03 16.85
C ASN A 201 -1.70 -28.75 17.68
N ILE A 202 -0.72 -27.84 17.57
CA ILE A 202 -0.72 -26.54 18.27
C ILE A 202 -1.15 -25.37 17.36
N PHE A 203 -1.34 -25.62 16.07
CA PHE A 203 -1.74 -24.59 15.12
C PHE A 203 -3.24 -24.43 15.15
N SER A 204 -3.75 -23.45 15.91
CA SER A 204 -5.16 -23.05 15.86
C SER A 204 -5.43 -22.07 14.71
N GLU A 205 -6.71 -21.75 14.45
CA GLU A 205 -7.10 -20.68 13.52
C GLU A 205 -6.36 -19.38 13.81
N ARG A 206 -6.30 -19.01 15.10
CA ARG A 206 -5.64 -17.78 15.55
C ARG A 206 -4.14 -17.78 15.24
N VAL A 207 -3.45 -18.90 15.47
CA VAL A 207 -2.01 -19.02 15.17
C VAL A 207 -1.77 -18.93 13.67
N VAL A 208 -2.53 -19.68 12.87
CA VAL A 208 -2.40 -19.68 11.41
C VAL A 208 -2.68 -18.30 10.83
N ALA A 209 -3.76 -17.65 11.26
CA ALA A 209 -4.13 -16.33 10.79
C ALA A 209 -3.11 -15.26 11.20
N THR A 210 -2.50 -15.39 12.38
CA THR A 210 -1.39 -14.54 12.81
C THR A 210 -0.15 -14.76 11.94
N PHE A 211 0.24 -16.01 11.66
CA PHE A 211 1.36 -16.30 10.76
C PHE A 211 1.12 -15.78 9.34
N ASP A 212 -0.10 -15.95 8.82
CA ASP A 212 -0.51 -15.38 7.55
C ASP A 212 -0.41 -13.87 7.62
N ARG A 213 -1.09 -13.17 8.53
CA ARG A 213 -1.02 -11.71 8.63
C ARG A 213 0.42 -11.17 8.74
N CYS A 214 1.27 -11.85 9.50
CA CYS A 214 2.66 -11.46 9.76
C CYS A 214 3.66 -11.90 8.69
N LYS A 215 3.21 -12.56 7.61
CA LYS A 215 4.10 -13.01 6.50
C LYS A 215 5.15 -14.02 6.93
N ILE A 216 4.80 -14.85 7.90
CA ILE A 216 5.65 -15.94 8.37
C ILE A 216 5.57 -17.11 7.39
N SER A 217 6.73 -17.48 6.84
CA SER A 217 6.84 -18.64 5.95
C SER A 217 6.62 -19.94 6.70
N ASP A 218 6.32 -21.05 6.01
CA ASP A 218 6.17 -22.35 6.68
C ASP A 218 7.46 -22.79 7.41
N ARG A 219 8.63 -22.34 6.97
CA ARG A 219 9.91 -22.64 7.63
C ARG A 219 10.07 -21.80 8.89
N ASP A 220 9.80 -20.50 8.80
CA ASP A 220 9.89 -19.61 9.95
C ASP A 220 8.85 -19.96 11.01
N ALA A 221 7.67 -20.43 10.58
CA ALA A 221 6.64 -20.96 11.48
C ALA A 221 7.15 -22.16 12.29
N VAL A 222 7.92 -23.08 11.68
CA VAL A 222 8.57 -24.18 12.41
C VAL A 222 9.51 -23.63 13.47
N PHE A 223 10.45 -22.76 13.08
CA PHE A 223 11.45 -22.23 14.01
C PHE A 223 10.81 -21.45 15.17
N LEU A 224 9.85 -20.57 14.87
CA LEU A 224 9.14 -19.80 15.88
C LEU A 224 8.35 -20.70 16.84
N SER A 225 7.66 -21.70 16.31
CA SER A 225 6.86 -22.61 17.15
C SER A 225 7.74 -23.43 18.07
N ILE A 226 8.86 -23.97 17.57
CA ILE A 226 9.83 -24.71 18.40
C ILE A 226 10.37 -23.81 19.52
N ALA A 227 10.83 -22.60 19.18
CA ALA A 227 11.41 -21.69 20.15
C ALA A 227 10.41 -21.29 21.26
N ILE A 228 9.15 -20.98 20.88
CA ILE A 228 8.11 -20.61 21.84
C ILE A 228 7.73 -21.81 22.71
N CYS A 229 7.47 -22.98 22.12
CA CYS A 229 7.10 -24.18 22.87
C CYS A 229 8.22 -24.61 23.82
N GLN A 230 9.48 -24.61 23.36
CA GLN A 230 10.62 -24.93 24.21
C GLN A 230 10.72 -23.96 25.39
N SER A 231 10.60 -22.64 25.14
CA SER A 231 10.62 -21.65 26.21
C SER A 231 9.49 -21.86 27.24
N LEU A 232 8.30 -22.30 26.83
CA LEU A 232 7.18 -22.60 27.73
C LEU A 232 7.41 -23.89 28.53
N ILE A 233 8.08 -24.88 27.94
CA ILE A 233 8.50 -26.10 28.62
C ILE A 233 9.56 -25.76 29.68
N ASP A 234 10.56 -24.96 29.31
CA ASP A 234 11.68 -24.59 30.20
C ASP A 234 11.22 -23.85 31.47
N ILE A 235 10.12 -23.08 31.38
CA ILE A 235 9.50 -22.38 32.53
C ILE A 235 8.36 -23.16 33.19
N ASN A 236 8.21 -24.46 32.88
CA ASN A 236 7.20 -25.36 33.43
C ASN A 236 5.74 -24.92 33.21
N LEU A 237 5.45 -24.15 32.15
CA LEU A 237 4.08 -23.78 31.77
C LEU A 237 3.46 -24.72 30.75
N LEU A 238 4.26 -25.57 30.08
CA LEU A 238 3.79 -26.58 29.14
C LEU A 238 4.38 -27.94 29.54
N ASN A 239 3.54 -28.84 30.07
CA ASN A 239 3.98 -30.16 30.52
C ASN A 239 3.91 -31.21 29.39
N VAL A 240 4.57 -30.93 28.27
CA VAL A 240 4.53 -31.74 27.04
C VAL A 240 5.91 -31.73 26.38
N SER A 241 6.41 -32.87 25.89
CA SER A 241 7.68 -32.92 25.14
C SER A 241 7.53 -32.30 23.76
N ILE A 242 8.57 -31.59 23.29
CA ILE A 242 8.60 -30.98 21.95
C ILE A 242 8.38 -32.01 20.84
N ASP A 243 8.89 -33.23 20.99
CA ASP A 243 8.77 -34.31 19.99
C ASP A 243 7.33 -34.82 19.84
N SER A 244 6.50 -34.61 20.86
CA SER A 244 5.08 -34.98 20.80
C SER A 244 4.22 -33.96 20.04
N LEU A 245 4.76 -32.79 19.70
CA LEU A 245 4.05 -31.75 18.95
C LEU A 245 4.21 -31.93 17.43
N ILE A 246 3.14 -31.67 16.66
CA ILE A 246 3.16 -31.73 15.19
C ILE A 246 3.83 -30.46 14.63
N ILE A 247 5.14 -30.31 14.80
CA ILE A 247 5.88 -29.13 14.30
C ILE A 247 6.81 -29.54 13.16
N ASN A 248 6.26 -29.62 11.95
CA ASN A 248 7.04 -29.80 10.74
C ASN A 248 6.43 -29.03 9.57
N ARG A 249 7.29 -28.61 8.64
CA ARG A 249 6.92 -27.75 7.51
C ARG A 249 5.74 -28.29 6.70
N SER A 250 5.75 -29.58 6.37
CA SER A 250 4.72 -30.20 5.52
C SER A 250 3.36 -30.29 6.20
N SER A 251 3.33 -30.55 7.50
CA SER A 251 2.08 -30.61 8.28
C SER A 251 1.51 -29.22 8.51
N ILE A 252 2.35 -28.23 8.85
CA ILE A 252 1.97 -26.82 8.94
C ILE A 252 1.37 -26.34 7.62
N ARG A 253 2.05 -26.59 6.49
CA ARG A 253 1.56 -26.18 5.17
C ARG A 253 0.17 -26.73 4.87
N ARG A 254 -0.03 -28.04 5.04
CA ARG A 254 -1.33 -28.68 4.79
C ARG A 254 -2.42 -28.14 5.71
N TYR A 255 -2.10 -27.98 6.99
CA TYR A 255 -3.04 -27.44 7.97
C TYR A 255 -3.43 -26.00 7.63
N ARG A 256 -2.45 -25.13 7.29
CA ARG A 256 -2.71 -23.76 6.82
C ARG A 256 -3.63 -23.77 5.59
N GLN A 257 -3.35 -24.61 4.58
CA GLN A 257 -4.15 -24.66 3.36
C GLN A 257 -5.61 -25.04 3.62
N SER A 258 -5.83 -26.09 4.43
CA SER A 258 -7.17 -26.53 4.82
C SER A 258 -7.90 -25.49 5.67
N LEU A 259 -7.22 -24.86 6.62
CA LEU A 259 -7.82 -23.85 7.48
C LEU A 259 -8.20 -22.59 6.72
N ARG A 260 -7.36 -22.12 5.80
CA ARG A 260 -7.66 -20.96 4.93
C ARG A 260 -8.93 -21.19 4.12
N GLU A 261 -9.05 -22.36 3.50
CA GLU A 261 -10.22 -22.74 2.71
C GLU A 261 -11.47 -22.85 3.60
N SER A 262 -11.38 -23.57 4.72
CA SER A 262 -12.47 -23.69 5.69
C SER A 262 -12.94 -22.32 6.18
N LYS A 263 -12.01 -21.42 6.53
CA LYS A 263 -12.35 -20.10 7.05
C LYS A 263 -12.94 -19.19 5.98
N SER A 264 -12.42 -19.24 4.76
CA SER A 264 -13.01 -18.56 3.60
C SER A 264 -14.47 -18.99 3.40
N ASN A 265 -14.74 -20.30 3.44
CA ASN A 265 -16.10 -20.83 3.27
C ASN A 265 -17.02 -20.44 4.43
N GLU A 266 -16.51 -20.42 5.67
CA GLU A 266 -17.23 -19.91 6.83
C GLU A 266 -17.60 -18.43 6.67
N ILE A 267 -16.65 -17.58 6.26
CA ILE A 267 -16.89 -16.16 5.97
C ILE A 267 -17.98 -16.01 4.91
N LYS A 268 -17.84 -16.74 3.78
CA LYS A 268 -18.80 -16.71 2.68
C LYS A 268 -20.21 -17.07 3.15
N LYS A 269 -20.34 -18.19 3.87
CA LYS A 269 -21.62 -18.66 4.40
C LYS A 269 -22.22 -17.68 5.41
N HIS A 270 -21.41 -17.16 6.33
CA HIS A 270 -21.87 -16.18 7.32
C HIS A 270 -22.50 -14.95 6.66
N PHE A 271 -21.88 -14.42 5.60
CA PHE A 271 -22.41 -13.26 4.89
C PHE A 271 -23.62 -13.58 4.01
N GLN A 272 -23.72 -14.79 3.47
CA GLN A 272 -24.94 -15.25 2.79
C GLN A 272 -26.13 -15.36 3.76
N ASP A 273 -25.87 -15.85 4.99
CA ASP A 273 -26.89 -16.00 6.03
C ASP A 273 -27.40 -14.65 6.56
N LEU A 274 -26.62 -13.56 6.41
CA LEU A 274 -27.02 -12.22 6.82
C LEU A 274 -28.16 -11.61 5.99
N LYS A 275 -28.52 -12.22 4.84
CA LYS A 275 -29.62 -11.76 3.95
C LYS A 275 -29.62 -10.25 3.71
N LEU A 276 -28.47 -9.70 3.33
CA LEU A 276 -28.31 -8.28 3.04
C LEU A 276 -29.29 -7.86 1.93
N SER A 277 -30.13 -6.86 2.18
CA SER A 277 -31.13 -6.38 1.20
C SER A 277 -30.56 -5.32 0.25
N SER A 278 -29.56 -4.56 0.70
CA SER A 278 -29.00 -3.43 -0.05
C SER A 278 -27.49 -3.37 0.04
N ILE A 279 -26.80 -3.60 -1.08
CA ILE A 279 -25.33 -3.52 -1.13
C ILE A 279 -24.84 -2.51 -2.17
N VAL A 280 -23.68 -1.91 -1.85
CA VAL A 280 -22.86 -1.14 -2.79
C VAL A 280 -21.67 -1.99 -3.21
N VAL A 281 -21.47 -2.19 -4.50
CA VAL A 281 -20.29 -2.91 -5.01
C VAL A 281 -19.18 -1.93 -5.39
N HIS A 282 -17.96 -2.29 -5.01
CA HIS A 282 -16.73 -1.52 -5.18
C HIS A 282 -15.69 -2.34 -5.93
N TRP A 283 -14.97 -1.69 -6.84
CA TRP A 283 -13.83 -2.30 -7.49
C TRP A 283 -12.75 -1.28 -7.86
N ASP A 284 -11.51 -1.76 -7.95
CA ASP A 284 -10.36 -0.99 -8.42
C ASP A 284 -9.39 -1.92 -9.16
N GLY A 285 -8.73 -1.44 -10.20
CA GLY A 285 -7.88 -2.23 -11.07
C GLY A 285 -6.41 -1.93 -10.85
N LYS A 286 -5.56 -2.97 -10.77
CA LYS A 286 -4.10 -2.77 -10.80
C LYS A 286 -3.33 -3.85 -11.55
N LEU A 287 -2.38 -3.40 -12.37
CA LEU A 287 -1.36 -4.25 -12.95
C LEU A 287 -0.37 -4.71 -11.89
N LEU A 288 -0.32 -6.02 -11.65
CA LEU A 288 0.58 -6.66 -10.69
C LEU A 288 1.30 -7.85 -11.35
N PRO A 289 2.52 -8.20 -10.92
CA PRO A 289 3.12 -9.45 -11.38
C PRO A 289 2.25 -10.65 -11.01
N ASN A 290 2.19 -11.64 -11.89
CA ASN A 290 1.55 -12.92 -11.61
C ASN A 290 2.30 -13.68 -10.50
N LEU A 291 1.71 -14.77 -9.99
CA LEU A 291 2.28 -15.54 -8.87
C LEU A 291 3.65 -16.17 -9.19
N LEU A 292 3.98 -16.33 -10.47
CA LEU A 292 5.27 -16.85 -10.93
C LEU A 292 6.28 -15.74 -11.26
N ASN A 293 5.87 -14.48 -11.19
CA ASN A 293 6.63 -13.30 -11.56
C ASN A 293 7.16 -13.33 -13.01
N THR A 294 6.45 -14.02 -13.91
CA THR A 294 6.80 -14.15 -15.33
C THR A 294 6.13 -13.10 -16.20
N GLN A 295 4.95 -12.60 -15.81
CA GLN A 295 4.22 -11.57 -16.54
C GLN A 295 3.41 -10.69 -15.61
N THR A 296 2.99 -9.52 -16.08
CA THR A 296 2.02 -8.67 -15.40
C THR A 296 0.60 -9.08 -15.76
N VAL A 297 -0.28 -9.05 -14.77
CA VAL A 297 -1.69 -9.40 -14.87
C VAL A 297 -2.51 -8.33 -14.17
N HIS A 298 -3.71 -8.07 -14.68
CA HIS A 298 -4.64 -7.20 -14.00
C HIS A 298 -5.28 -7.94 -12.83
N ARG A 299 -5.26 -7.31 -11.66
CA ARG A 299 -5.93 -7.77 -10.44
C ARG A 299 -7.01 -6.77 -10.09
N LEU A 300 -8.18 -7.29 -9.79
CA LEU A 300 -9.38 -6.49 -9.56
C LEU A 300 -10.01 -6.90 -8.23
N PRO A 301 -9.70 -6.24 -7.11
CA PRO A 301 -10.45 -6.46 -5.89
C PRO A 301 -11.92 -6.10 -6.09
N VAL A 302 -12.80 -7.01 -5.69
CA VAL A 302 -14.24 -6.81 -5.65
C VAL A 302 -14.66 -6.83 -4.18
N ILE A 303 -15.16 -5.69 -3.72
CA ILE A 303 -15.60 -5.47 -2.35
C ILE A 303 -17.07 -5.10 -2.39
N ILE A 304 -17.84 -5.52 -1.39
CA ILE A 304 -19.19 -4.99 -1.16
C ILE A 304 -19.23 -4.27 0.18
N THR A 305 -20.04 -3.22 0.25
CA THR A 305 -20.40 -2.56 1.50
C THR A 305 -21.90 -2.59 1.71
N SER A 306 -22.31 -2.74 2.95
CA SER A 306 -23.71 -2.75 3.37
C SER A 306 -23.74 -2.26 4.81
N GLU A 307 -24.40 -1.14 5.05
CA GLU A 307 -24.36 -0.48 6.36
C GLU A 307 -22.91 -0.31 6.86
N ASP A 308 -22.58 -0.81 8.04
CA ASP A 308 -21.25 -0.76 8.65
C ASP A 308 -20.32 -1.92 8.24
N LYS A 309 -20.76 -2.81 7.34
CA LYS A 309 -20.01 -3.99 6.92
C LYS A 309 -19.27 -3.76 5.62
N GLU A 310 -18.01 -4.22 5.55
CA GLU A 310 -17.17 -4.18 4.35
C GLU A 310 -16.59 -5.58 4.06
N ILE A 311 -16.94 -6.19 2.94
CA ILE A 311 -16.60 -7.59 2.65
C ILE A 311 -15.75 -7.68 1.40
N LEU A 312 -14.58 -8.33 1.49
CA LEU A 312 -13.78 -8.64 0.30
C LEU A 312 -14.28 -9.96 -0.29
N LEU A 313 -14.98 -9.89 -1.43
CA LEU A 313 -15.46 -11.09 -2.11
C LEU A 313 -14.30 -11.84 -2.77
N GLY A 314 -13.39 -11.10 -3.40
CA GLY A 314 -12.20 -11.69 -4.01
C GLY A 314 -11.34 -10.66 -4.72
N VAL A 315 -10.22 -11.12 -5.24
CA VAL A 315 -9.32 -10.35 -6.12
C VAL A 315 -9.05 -11.15 -7.39
N PRO A 316 -10.06 -11.34 -8.26
CA PRO A 316 -9.92 -12.03 -9.53
C PRO A 316 -8.83 -11.44 -10.43
N VAL A 317 -8.41 -12.26 -11.39
CA VAL A 317 -7.55 -11.86 -12.50
C VAL A 317 -8.46 -11.40 -13.64
N THR A 318 -8.22 -10.24 -14.21
CA THR A 318 -8.86 -9.84 -15.47
C THR A 318 -7.88 -10.04 -16.62
N ASP A 319 -8.42 -10.29 -17.82
CA ASP A 319 -7.63 -10.53 -19.02
C ASP A 319 -6.91 -9.24 -19.46
N ASP A 320 -7.60 -8.10 -19.35
CA ASP A 320 -7.07 -6.76 -19.57
C ASP A 320 -7.69 -5.73 -18.59
N GLY A 321 -7.45 -4.44 -18.84
CA GLY A 321 -8.00 -3.33 -18.05
C GLY A 321 -9.29 -2.71 -18.60
N THR A 322 -9.93 -3.31 -19.62
CA THR A 322 -11.13 -2.77 -20.25
C THR A 322 -12.36 -2.83 -19.33
N GLY A 323 -13.37 -2.01 -19.61
CA GLY A 323 -14.61 -2.02 -18.83
C GLY A 323 -15.34 -3.37 -18.90
N LEU A 324 -15.31 -4.04 -20.05
CA LEU A 324 -15.92 -5.36 -20.23
C LEU A 324 -15.23 -6.44 -19.38
N ALA A 325 -13.89 -6.51 -19.42
CA ALA A 325 -13.16 -7.48 -18.62
C ALA A 325 -13.38 -7.25 -17.12
N GLN A 326 -13.47 -5.99 -16.69
CA GLN A 326 -13.79 -5.66 -15.30
C GLN A 326 -15.22 -6.04 -14.92
N ALA A 327 -16.22 -5.66 -15.72
CA ALA A 327 -17.63 -5.99 -15.46
C ALA A 327 -17.85 -7.51 -15.36
N ASN A 328 -17.28 -8.29 -16.28
CA ASN A 328 -17.39 -9.75 -16.26
C ASN A 328 -16.87 -10.33 -14.94
N ARG A 329 -15.68 -9.90 -14.48
CA ARG A 329 -15.12 -10.41 -13.22
C ARG A 329 -15.87 -9.94 -11.98
N VAL A 330 -16.40 -8.72 -11.98
CA VAL A 330 -17.26 -8.25 -10.89
C VAL A 330 -18.54 -9.09 -10.84
N TYR A 331 -19.20 -9.29 -11.97
CA TYR A 331 -20.44 -10.07 -12.09
C TYR A 331 -20.25 -11.53 -11.70
N GLU A 332 -19.23 -12.21 -12.24
CA GLU A 332 -18.87 -13.59 -11.85
C GLU A 332 -18.61 -13.71 -10.34
N THR A 333 -17.94 -12.72 -9.75
CA THR A 333 -17.65 -12.72 -8.31
C THR A 333 -18.91 -12.51 -7.47
N LEU A 334 -19.85 -11.67 -7.93
CA LEU A 334 -21.15 -11.49 -7.28
C LEU A 334 -21.99 -12.76 -7.34
N LEU A 335 -22.04 -13.42 -8.50
CA LEU A 335 -22.75 -14.70 -8.69
C LEU A 335 -22.17 -15.80 -7.80
N ASP A 336 -20.84 -15.93 -7.74
CA ASP A 336 -20.20 -16.91 -6.87
C ASP A 336 -20.63 -16.74 -5.41
N TRP A 337 -20.81 -15.50 -4.96
CA TRP A 337 -21.24 -15.19 -3.59
C TRP A 337 -22.76 -15.14 -3.39
N GLY A 338 -23.56 -15.19 -4.46
CA GLY A 338 -25.02 -15.08 -4.40
C GLY A 338 -25.50 -13.68 -3.99
N PHE A 339 -24.81 -12.64 -4.45
CA PHE A 339 -25.13 -11.23 -4.14
C PHE A 339 -25.61 -10.41 -5.34
N ASP A 340 -25.70 -11.02 -6.53
CA ASP A 340 -26.22 -10.40 -7.76
C ASP A 340 -27.63 -9.80 -7.56
N THR A 341 -28.48 -10.45 -6.76
CA THR A 341 -29.83 -9.96 -6.50
C THR A 341 -29.88 -8.72 -5.59
N CYS A 342 -28.83 -8.45 -4.82
CA CYS A 342 -28.84 -7.44 -3.74
C CYS A 342 -28.17 -6.10 -4.12
N VAL A 343 -27.48 -6.03 -5.27
CA VAL A 343 -26.77 -4.82 -5.70
C VAL A 343 -27.77 -3.69 -5.98
N LYS A 344 -27.61 -2.57 -5.27
CA LYS A 344 -28.43 -1.34 -5.45
C LYS A 344 -27.60 -0.17 -5.98
N ALA A 345 -26.30 -0.16 -5.68
CA ALA A 345 -25.40 0.92 -6.08
C ALA A 345 -23.99 0.41 -6.40
N ILE A 346 -23.24 1.26 -7.09
CA ILE A 346 -21.85 1.02 -7.47
C ILE A 346 -20.97 2.18 -7.02
N CYS A 347 -19.75 1.90 -6.62
CA CYS A 347 -18.76 2.93 -6.28
C CYS A 347 -17.38 2.55 -6.83
N CYS A 348 -16.89 3.37 -7.75
CA CYS A 348 -15.61 3.15 -8.42
C CYS A 348 -14.99 4.48 -8.82
N ASP A 349 -13.74 4.44 -9.31
CA ASP A 349 -13.11 5.62 -9.90
C ASP A 349 -13.82 6.07 -11.18
N THR A 350 -13.73 7.36 -11.49
CA THR A 350 -14.36 7.99 -12.66
C THR A 350 -13.57 7.83 -13.96
N THR A 351 -12.82 6.74 -14.09
CA THR A 351 -12.07 6.41 -15.31
C THR A 351 -13.03 6.02 -16.45
N PRO A 352 -12.62 6.19 -17.73
CA PRO A 352 -13.43 5.71 -18.85
C PRO A 352 -13.71 4.21 -18.81
N SER A 353 -12.75 3.38 -18.37
CA SER A 353 -12.97 1.94 -18.25
C SER A 353 -14.07 1.60 -17.23
N ASN A 354 -14.28 2.44 -16.21
CA ASN A 354 -15.32 2.23 -15.21
C ASN A 354 -16.67 2.87 -15.61
N LEU A 355 -16.66 4.14 -16.01
CA LEU A 355 -17.87 4.97 -16.13
C LEU A 355 -18.16 5.48 -17.56
N ALA A 356 -17.50 4.96 -18.60
CA ALA A 356 -17.95 5.25 -19.97
C ALA A 356 -19.39 4.80 -20.17
N ILE A 357 -20.17 5.61 -20.90
CA ILE A 357 -21.62 5.45 -21.01
C ILE A 357 -22.02 4.08 -21.57
N ARG A 358 -21.33 3.58 -22.59
CA ARG A 358 -21.66 2.30 -23.26
C ARG A 358 -20.79 1.12 -22.80
N ASN A 359 -19.48 1.34 -22.74
CA ASN A 359 -18.48 0.27 -22.51
C ASN A 359 -17.78 0.38 -21.15
N GLY A 360 -18.27 1.26 -20.26
CA GLY A 360 -17.78 1.33 -18.89
C GLY A 360 -18.25 0.13 -18.09
N ALA A 361 -17.41 -0.37 -17.19
CA ALA A 361 -17.72 -1.52 -16.35
C ALA A 361 -19.07 -1.37 -15.62
N ALA A 362 -19.38 -0.16 -15.16
CA ALA A 362 -20.63 0.18 -14.52
C ALA A 362 -21.86 -0.06 -15.41
N ALA A 363 -21.84 0.49 -16.63
CA ALA A 363 -22.95 0.38 -17.59
C ALA A 363 -23.16 -1.07 -18.04
N LEU A 364 -22.07 -1.82 -18.21
CA LEU A 364 -22.13 -3.25 -18.54
C LEU A 364 -22.66 -4.07 -17.35
N LEU A 365 -22.27 -3.73 -16.12
CA LEU A 365 -22.76 -4.42 -14.93
C LEU A 365 -24.26 -4.19 -14.70
N GLU A 366 -24.79 -3.00 -14.96
CA GLU A 366 -26.25 -2.75 -14.98
C GLU A 366 -26.97 -3.72 -15.94
N ARG A 367 -26.43 -3.90 -17.16
CA ARG A 367 -26.98 -4.82 -18.17
C ARG A 367 -26.87 -6.29 -17.74
N PHE A 368 -25.75 -6.68 -17.14
CA PHE A 368 -25.55 -8.06 -16.66
C PHE A 368 -26.48 -8.42 -15.51
N LEU A 369 -26.78 -7.44 -14.64
CA LEU A 369 -27.68 -7.62 -13.51
C LEU A 369 -29.16 -7.37 -13.85
N ASP A 370 -29.44 -6.89 -15.07
CA ASP A 370 -30.75 -6.40 -15.52
C ASP A 370 -31.40 -5.43 -14.52
N LYS A 371 -30.59 -4.45 -14.05
CA LYS A 371 -30.99 -3.51 -13.00
C LYS A 371 -30.50 -2.11 -13.30
N ASP A 372 -31.38 -1.16 -13.01
CA ASP A 372 -31.01 0.23 -12.83
C ASP A 372 -30.25 0.38 -11.50
N LEU A 373 -29.02 0.90 -11.54
CA LEU A 373 -28.14 1.04 -10.37
C LEU A 373 -27.81 2.50 -10.08
N LEU A 374 -27.67 2.83 -8.79
CA LEU A 374 -27.20 4.15 -8.37
C LEU A 374 -25.69 4.28 -8.48
N TYR A 375 -25.22 5.36 -9.09
CA TYR A 375 -23.78 5.60 -9.30
C TYR A 375 -23.23 6.50 -8.20
N LEU A 376 -22.33 5.97 -7.38
CA LEU A 376 -21.62 6.67 -6.30
C LEU A 376 -20.14 6.80 -6.65
N PRO A 377 -19.78 7.54 -7.71
CA PRO A 377 -18.39 7.66 -8.11
C PRO A 377 -17.51 8.21 -6.98
N CYS A 378 -16.29 7.72 -6.91
CA CYS A 378 -15.33 8.06 -5.87
C CYS A 378 -15.07 9.58 -5.82
N ARG A 379 -15.49 10.24 -4.74
CA ARG A 379 -15.27 11.70 -4.57
C ARG A 379 -13.79 12.06 -4.40
N HIS A 380 -12.99 11.21 -3.76
CA HIS A 380 -11.54 11.39 -3.73
C HIS A 380 -10.96 11.46 -5.15
N HIS A 381 -11.35 10.53 -6.04
CA HIS A 381 -10.89 10.53 -7.43
C HIS A 381 -11.36 11.77 -8.22
N ILE A 382 -12.60 12.24 -7.99
CA ILE A 382 -13.10 13.49 -8.58
C ILE A 382 -12.23 14.68 -8.20
N PHE A 383 -11.96 14.89 -6.90
CA PHE A 383 -11.15 16.03 -6.45
C PHE A 383 -9.68 15.90 -6.85
N GLU A 384 -9.14 14.67 -6.85
CA GLU A 384 -7.83 14.37 -7.42
C GLU A 384 -7.72 14.84 -8.88
N ILE A 385 -8.73 14.56 -9.70
CA ILE A 385 -8.79 15.01 -11.09
C ILE A 385 -8.86 16.54 -11.18
N VAL A 386 -9.62 17.22 -10.31
CA VAL A 386 -9.68 18.69 -10.33
C VAL A 386 -8.30 19.29 -10.04
N LEU A 387 -7.64 18.84 -8.96
CA LEU A 387 -6.29 19.30 -8.63
C LEU A 387 -5.30 18.97 -9.75
N ARG A 388 -5.49 17.85 -10.45
CA ARG A 388 -4.69 17.52 -11.63
C ARG A 388 -4.70 18.60 -12.68
N TYR A 389 -5.89 18.98 -13.13
CA TYR A 389 -6.02 19.95 -14.21
C TYR A 389 -5.54 21.34 -13.76
N VAL A 390 -5.79 21.72 -12.50
CA VAL A 390 -5.25 22.96 -11.92
C VAL A 390 -3.71 22.96 -11.92
N PHE A 391 -3.09 21.85 -11.54
CA PHE A 391 -1.64 21.72 -11.57
C PHE A 391 -1.09 21.80 -13.01
N GLU A 392 -1.71 21.07 -13.93
CA GLU A 392 -1.31 21.01 -15.35
C GLU A 392 -1.45 22.35 -16.07
N ALA A 393 -2.39 23.20 -15.64
CA ALA A 393 -2.58 24.55 -16.17
C ALA A 393 -1.35 25.45 -15.99
N VAL A 394 -0.58 25.25 -14.90
CA VAL A 394 0.62 26.07 -14.64
C VAL A 394 1.93 25.29 -14.81
N PHE A 395 1.89 23.97 -14.58
CA PHE A 395 2.99 23.03 -14.80
C PHE A 395 2.56 21.94 -15.80
N PRO A 396 2.71 22.20 -17.12
CA PRO A 396 2.35 21.23 -18.14
C PRO A 396 3.02 19.88 -17.94
N ASN A 397 2.32 18.81 -18.30
CA ASN A 397 2.85 17.45 -18.17
C ASN A 397 4.14 17.27 -18.96
N THR A 398 5.09 16.55 -18.35
CA THR A 398 6.24 16.01 -19.04
C THR A 398 5.95 14.58 -19.46
N SER A 399 6.57 14.11 -20.54
CA SER A 399 6.44 12.73 -21.03
C SER A 399 6.98 11.66 -20.07
N GLY A 400 7.72 12.06 -19.02
CA GLY A 400 8.26 11.14 -18.01
C GLY A 400 7.26 10.76 -16.89
N PRO A 401 7.50 9.65 -16.18
CA PRO A 401 6.58 9.13 -15.15
C PRO A 401 6.57 9.91 -13.83
N ASN A 402 7.43 10.93 -13.69
CA ASN A 402 7.59 11.74 -12.49
C ASN A 402 7.62 13.22 -12.86
N VAL A 403 7.11 14.07 -11.97
CA VAL A 403 7.20 15.52 -12.11
C VAL A 403 8.66 15.97 -11.86
N PRO A 404 9.38 16.55 -12.83
CA PRO A 404 10.81 16.86 -12.68
C PRO A 404 11.12 17.79 -11.50
N LEU A 405 10.24 18.76 -11.26
CA LEU A 405 10.34 19.67 -10.11
C LEU A 405 10.36 18.90 -8.78
N PHE A 406 9.53 17.85 -8.65
CA PHE A 406 9.47 17.04 -7.43
C PHE A 406 10.70 16.15 -7.27
N VAL A 407 11.20 15.58 -8.37
CA VAL A 407 12.44 14.79 -8.37
C VAL A 407 13.64 15.66 -7.98
N SER A 408 13.72 16.89 -8.50
CA SER A 408 14.75 17.86 -8.13
C SER A 408 14.71 18.18 -6.63
N PHE A 409 13.51 18.42 -6.09
CA PHE A 409 13.30 18.67 -4.68
C PHE A 409 13.70 17.46 -3.79
N GLN A 410 13.33 16.24 -4.18
CA GLN A 410 13.74 15.02 -3.47
C GLN A 410 15.26 14.90 -3.36
N LYS A 411 16.00 15.21 -4.43
CA LYS A 411 17.46 15.15 -4.45
C LYS A 411 18.09 16.16 -3.49
N LYS A 412 17.52 17.37 -3.42
CA LYS A 412 17.99 18.44 -2.52
C LYS A 412 17.56 18.25 -1.07
N TRP A 413 16.63 17.35 -0.76
CA TRP A 413 16.04 17.22 0.58
C TRP A 413 17.05 17.16 1.73
N ASN A 414 18.11 16.35 1.59
CA ASN A 414 19.09 16.16 2.65
C ASN A 414 20.02 17.38 2.87
N THR A 415 20.02 18.34 1.94
CA THR A 415 20.83 19.56 2.02
C THR A 415 20.01 20.77 2.47
N LEU A 416 18.69 20.65 2.63
CA LEU A 416 17.83 21.73 3.06
C LEU A 416 17.91 21.92 4.58
N ASP A 417 18.03 23.16 5.01
CA ASP A 417 17.77 23.53 6.40
C ASP A 417 16.26 23.57 6.63
N GLN A 418 15.74 22.57 7.35
CA GLN A 418 14.31 22.43 7.61
C GLN A 418 13.77 23.47 8.60
N LEU A 419 14.63 24.21 9.30
CA LEU A 419 14.24 25.31 10.18
C LEU A 419 14.12 26.64 9.42
N ASN A 420 14.82 26.78 8.29
CA ASN A 420 14.83 28.01 7.51
C ASN A 420 13.85 27.95 6.33
N TYR A 421 12.58 28.29 6.55
CA TYR A 421 11.57 28.34 5.48
C TYR A 421 10.80 29.64 5.51
N LYS A 422 10.14 29.98 4.40
CA LYS A 422 9.26 31.14 4.30
C LYS A 422 7.83 30.69 4.09
N THR A 423 6.93 31.20 4.93
CA THR A 423 5.51 30.91 4.83
C THR A 423 4.85 31.68 3.70
N GLY A 424 3.58 31.38 3.41
CA GLY A 424 2.76 32.13 2.47
C GLY A 424 2.48 33.55 2.96
N VAL A 425 2.30 33.76 4.28
CA VAL A 425 2.09 35.11 4.83
C VAL A 425 3.32 36.02 4.74
N ASN A 426 4.51 35.45 4.50
CA ASN A 426 5.72 36.23 4.20
C ASN A 426 5.78 36.72 2.75
N ASP A 427 4.93 36.22 1.85
CA ASP A 427 4.87 36.68 0.46
C ASP A 427 4.02 37.95 0.34
N PRO A 428 4.55 39.07 -0.17
CA PRO A 428 3.81 40.33 -0.24
C PRO A 428 2.49 40.24 -1.01
N LYS A 429 2.43 39.41 -2.07
CA LYS A 429 1.18 39.24 -2.86
C LYS A 429 0.14 38.44 -2.09
N LEU A 430 0.57 37.40 -1.37
CA LEU A 430 -0.36 36.59 -0.57
C LEU A 430 -0.79 37.27 0.71
N LYS A 431 0.07 38.08 1.35
CA LYS A 431 -0.25 38.81 2.58
C LYS A 431 -1.49 39.71 2.42
N ILE A 432 -1.67 40.30 1.23
CA ILE A 432 -2.85 41.13 0.92
C ILE A 432 -4.13 40.26 0.81
N ILE A 433 -4.00 39.04 0.29
CA ILE A 433 -5.14 38.17 -0.05
C ILE A 433 -5.54 37.27 1.14
N LEU A 434 -4.57 36.85 1.95
CA LEU A 434 -4.72 36.07 3.19
C LEU A 434 -5.09 37.00 4.35
N THR A 435 -6.32 37.50 4.34
CA THR A 435 -6.88 38.29 5.44
C THR A 435 -6.99 37.47 6.72
N ASP A 436 -7.08 38.14 7.87
CA ASP A 436 -7.22 37.47 9.18
C ASP A 436 -8.42 36.51 9.22
N ASP A 437 -9.54 36.88 8.60
CA ASP A 437 -10.73 36.02 8.49
C ASP A 437 -10.46 34.73 7.72
N LYS A 438 -9.72 34.80 6.60
CA LYS A 438 -9.34 33.61 5.83
C LYS A 438 -8.36 32.73 6.61
N ILE A 439 -7.38 33.34 7.26
CA ILE A 439 -6.41 32.63 8.11
C ILE A 439 -7.15 31.90 9.23
N ASN A 440 -8.08 32.58 9.92
CA ASN A 440 -8.89 32.00 10.98
C ASN A 440 -9.78 30.86 10.45
N SER A 441 -10.45 31.04 9.30
CA SER A 441 -11.25 29.98 8.67
C SER A 441 -10.44 28.73 8.37
N ILE A 442 -9.25 28.89 7.77
CA ILE A 442 -8.35 27.77 7.45
C ILE A 442 -7.82 27.12 8.73
N ARG A 443 -7.42 27.93 9.73
CA ARG A 443 -6.95 27.44 11.03
C ARG A 443 -8.00 26.58 11.71
N THR A 444 -9.23 27.07 11.83
CA THR A 444 -10.33 26.35 12.51
C THR A 444 -10.58 25.02 11.83
N PHE A 445 -10.78 25.02 10.51
CA PHE A 445 -11.00 23.81 9.74
C PHE A 445 -9.86 22.80 9.90
N ALA A 446 -8.61 23.23 9.69
CA ALA A 446 -7.47 22.30 9.75
C ALA A 446 -7.24 21.75 11.16
N THR A 447 -7.44 22.57 12.20
CA THR A 447 -7.27 22.15 13.59
C THR A 447 -8.36 21.17 14.00
N GLU A 448 -9.62 21.41 13.63
CA GLU A 448 -10.74 20.47 13.87
C GLU A 448 -10.45 19.10 13.27
N PHE A 449 -10.06 19.03 11.99
CA PHE A 449 -9.71 17.75 11.36
C PHE A 449 -8.49 17.07 11.98
N LEU A 450 -7.52 17.83 12.50
CA LEU A 450 -6.36 17.28 13.21
C LEU A 450 -6.73 16.65 14.57
N THR A 451 -7.86 17.01 15.16
CA THR A 451 -8.37 16.35 16.39
C THR A 451 -8.99 14.98 16.09
N MET A 452 -9.38 14.73 14.84
CA MET A 452 -10.00 13.48 14.42
C MET A 452 -8.97 12.39 14.14
N LYS A 453 -9.42 11.12 14.16
CA LYS A 453 -8.61 9.98 13.75
C LYS A 453 -8.45 9.96 12.23
N LEU A 454 -7.35 10.49 11.74
CA LEU A 454 -7.03 10.49 10.31
C LEU A 454 -6.61 9.09 9.83
N PRO A 455 -7.04 8.67 8.63
CA PRO A 455 -6.79 7.33 8.12
C PRO A 455 -5.32 7.12 7.70
N ARG A 456 -4.65 8.21 7.31
CA ARG A 456 -3.27 8.18 6.81
C ARG A 456 -2.44 9.33 7.36
N ASN A 457 -1.12 9.10 7.38
CA ASN A 457 -0.13 10.05 7.87
C ASN A 457 0.11 11.24 6.94
N ASP A 458 -0.10 11.07 5.64
CA ASP A 458 -0.02 12.13 4.64
C ASP A 458 -1.19 13.12 4.75
N TYR A 459 -2.36 12.68 5.22
CA TYR A 459 -3.50 13.57 5.50
C TYR A 459 -3.16 14.53 6.64
N LYS A 460 -2.56 14.01 7.71
CA LYS A 460 -2.04 14.82 8.82
C LYS A 460 -1.01 15.82 8.32
N GLU A 461 -0.03 15.36 7.54
CA GLU A 461 1.00 16.23 6.98
C GLU A 461 0.41 17.33 6.09
N PHE A 462 -0.60 17.03 5.27
CA PHE A 462 -1.23 18.04 4.42
C PHE A 462 -1.90 19.16 5.23
N LEU A 463 -2.63 18.81 6.30
CA LEU A 463 -3.23 19.79 7.22
C LEU A 463 -2.16 20.60 7.94
N GLU A 464 -1.12 19.94 8.46
CA GLU A 464 0.00 20.61 9.14
C GLU A 464 0.74 21.58 8.21
N LEU A 465 1.01 21.19 6.96
CA LEU A 465 1.64 22.06 5.96
C LEU A 465 0.75 23.25 5.58
N THR A 466 -0.56 23.05 5.57
CA THR A 466 -1.52 24.14 5.32
C THR A 466 -1.48 25.16 6.46
N LEU A 467 -1.41 24.70 7.72
CA LEU A 467 -1.22 25.58 8.89
C LEU A 467 0.11 26.36 8.80
N VAL A 468 1.21 25.67 8.46
CA VAL A 468 2.53 26.31 8.32
C VAL A 468 2.53 27.33 7.19
N PHE A 469 1.85 27.04 6.08
CA PHE A 469 1.71 27.98 4.96
C PHE A 469 1.04 29.29 5.39
N ILE A 470 0.03 29.25 6.26
CA ILE A 470 -0.63 30.44 6.80
C ILE A 470 0.06 31.03 8.05
N GLY A 471 1.27 30.60 8.37
CA GLY A 471 2.08 31.17 9.46
C GLY A 471 1.88 30.54 10.84
N ILE A 472 1.17 29.40 10.94
CA ILE A 472 0.88 28.73 12.20
C ILE A 472 1.71 27.46 12.31
N ILE A 473 2.48 27.31 13.38
CA ILE A 473 3.32 26.13 13.60
C ILE A 473 2.55 25.12 14.47
N PRO A 474 2.22 23.93 13.96
CA PRO A 474 1.57 22.89 14.75
C PRO A 474 2.50 22.36 15.86
N LYS A 475 1.90 21.86 16.94
CA LYS A 475 2.66 21.27 18.06
C LYS A 475 3.43 20.04 17.60
N ASN A 476 4.71 19.95 17.94
CA ASN A 476 5.63 18.87 17.54
C ASN A 476 5.74 18.68 16.02
N PHE A 477 5.55 19.77 15.25
CA PHE A 477 5.68 19.72 13.80
C PHE A 477 7.13 19.46 13.37
N CYS A 478 7.30 18.55 12.42
CA CYS A 478 8.52 18.40 11.66
C CYS A 478 8.18 18.07 10.21
N PHE A 479 8.94 18.64 9.27
CA PHE A 479 8.74 18.30 7.87
C PHE A 479 9.12 16.84 7.63
N ARG A 480 8.22 16.07 7.01
CA ARG A 480 8.53 14.69 6.68
C ARG A 480 9.33 14.64 5.38
N LYS A 481 10.18 13.63 5.25
CA LYS A 481 10.91 13.39 4.01
C LYS A 481 9.93 13.21 2.84
N PRO A 482 10.16 13.84 1.68
CA PRO A 482 9.31 13.70 0.50
C PRO A 482 9.15 12.22 0.10
N GLY A 483 7.90 11.80 -0.08
CA GLY A 483 7.52 10.43 -0.45
C GLY A 483 7.66 10.17 -1.96
N ALA A 484 6.95 9.18 -2.50
CA ALA A 484 6.95 8.92 -3.95
C ALA A 484 6.38 10.11 -4.76
N CYS A 485 6.95 10.39 -5.94
CA CYS A 485 6.65 11.57 -6.78
C CYS A 485 5.94 11.24 -8.11
N HIS A 486 5.33 10.05 -8.21
CA HIS A 486 4.57 9.61 -9.39
C HIS A 486 3.33 10.48 -9.62
N HIS A 487 2.94 10.66 -10.89
CA HIS A 487 1.77 11.48 -11.27
C HIS A 487 0.44 10.97 -10.67
N ALA A 488 0.34 9.68 -10.32
CA ALA A 488 -0.89 9.03 -9.84
C ALA A 488 -1.17 9.19 -8.32
N ARG A 489 -0.57 10.17 -7.62
CA ARG A 489 -0.85 10.43 -6.19
C ARG A 489 -1.03 11.93 -5.95
N TRP A 490 -2.26 12.43 -6.03
CA TRP A 490 -2.48 13.88 -6.11
C TRP A 490 -2.45 14.60 -4.77
N MET A 491 -2.81 13.92 -3.68
CA MET A 491 -2.48 14.38 -2.33
C MET A 491 -0.98 14.63 -2.18
N ALA A 492 -0.14 13.75 -2.75
CA ALA A 492 1.30 13.95 -2.73
C ALA A 492 1.69 15.22 -3.51
N LYS A 493 1.05 15.52 -4.65
CA LYS A 493 1.31 16.77 -5.38
C LYS A 493 1.02 18.01 -4.52
N ALA A 494 -0.10 18.02 -3.78
CA ALA A 494 -0.41 19.13 -2.88
C ALA A 494 0.68 19.32 -1.81
N ILE A 495 1.09 18.22 -1.17
CA ILE A 495 2.18 18.20 -0.17
C ILE A 495 3.51 18.67 -0.78
N TYR A 496 3.84 18.21 -1.98
CA TYR A 496 5.07 18.60 -2.69
C TYR A 496 5.08 20.09 -3.03
N VAL A 497 3.99 20.60 -3.60
CA VAL A 497 3.87 22.00 -3.99
C VAL A 497 4.00 22.92 -2.77
N LEU A 498 3.32 22.59 -1.67
CA LEU A 498 3.45 23.33 -0.41
C LEU A 498 4.88 23.34 0.11
N LYS A 499 5.53 22.17 0.20
CA LYS A 499 6.92 22.07 0.68
C LYS A 499 7.89 22.86 -0.19
N ILE A 500 7.79 22.70 -1.51
CA ILE A 500 8.69 23.37 -2.46
C ILE A 500 8.53 24.88 -2.33
N TYR A 501 7.30 25.37 -2.22
CA TYR A 501 7.05 26.79 -2.02
C TYR A 501 7.57 27.29 -0.67
N LEU A 502 7.40 26.52 0.43
CA LEU A 502 7.94 26.88 1.74
C LEU A 502 9.48 27.00 1.74
N PHE A 503 10.16 26.11 1.03
CA PHE A 503 11.62 26.11 0.88
C PHE A 503 12.13 26.91 -0.32
N ARG A 504 11.30 27.74 -0.96
CA ARG A 504 11.62 28.41 -2.23
C ARG A 504 12.94 29.18 -2.24
N GLU A 505 13.33 29.83 -1.13
CA GLU A 505 14.59 30.59 -1.03
C GLU A 505 15.84 29.71 -1.00
N GLN A 506 15.71 28.45 -0.58
CA GLN A 506 16.79 27.46 -0.61
C GLN A 506 16.82 26.68 -1.93
N LEU A 507 15.84 26.90 -2.81
CA LEU A 507 15.70 26.19 -4.07
C LEU A 507 16.02 27.11 -5.24
N SER A 508 16.92 26.67 -6.11
CA SER A 508 17.19 27.32 -7.41
C SER A 508 16.02 27.11 -8.37
N LEU A 509 14.89 27.79 -8.13
CA LEU A 509 13.70 27.75 -8.99
C LEU A 509 13.94 28.55 -10.29
N LYS A 510 13.39 28.07 -11.40
CA LYS A 510 13.47 28.79 -12.67
C LYS A 510 12.59 30.04 -12.65
N LYS A 511 12.91 31.01 -13.52
CA LYS A 511 12.13 32.24 -13.67
C LYS A 511 10.64 31.91 -13.87
N GLY A 512 9.79 32.47 -13.01
CA GLY A 512 8.34 32.28 -13.04
C GLY A 512 7.79 31.05 -12.31
N GLU A 513 8.62 30.05 -11.94
CA GLU A 513 8.14 28.87 -11.21
C GLU A 513 7.60 29.21 -9.82
N GLU A 514 8.23 30.16 -9.12
CA GLU A 514 7.77 30.59 -7.81
C GLU A 514 6.36 31.21 -7.87
N GLY A 515 6.06 32.02 -8.89
CA GLY A 515 4.73 32.60 -9.09
C GLY A 515 3.67 31.53 -9.34
N LYS A 516 3.98 30.54 -10.17
CA LYS A 516 3.11 29.39 -10.43
C LYS A 516 2.86 28.55 -9.17
N LEU A 517 3.90 28.30 -8.38
CA LEU A 517 3.79 27.61 -7.09
C LEU A 517 2.92 28.39 -6.11
N ARG A 518 3.08 29.72 -6.06
CA ARG A 518 2.28 30.62 -5.22
C ARG A 518 0.79 30.50 -5.51
N GLU A 519 0.42 30.54 -6.79
CA GLU A 519 -0.98 30.42 -7.24
C GLU A 519 -1.59 29.07 -6.85
N ILE A 520 -0.88 27.96 -7.10
CA ILE A 520 -1.38 26.63 -6.72
C ILE A 520 -1.43 26.47 -5.21
N CYS A 521 -0.41 26.88 -4.45
CA CYS A 521 -0.42 26.79 -2.98
C CYS A 521 -1.62 27.53 -2.40
N PHE A 522 -1.94 28.70 -2.95
CA PHE A 522 -3.10 29.47 -2.53
C PHE A 522 -4.41 28.74 -2.86
N PHE A 523 -4.57 28.20 -4.08
CA PHE A 523 -5.74 27.37 -4.43
C PHE A 523 -5.88 26.15 -3.51
N ILE A 524 -4.77 25.45 -3.24
CA ILE A 524 -4.72 24.26 -2.40
C ILE A 524 -5.25 24.56 -0.99
N THR A 525 -4.75 25.64 -0.38
CA THR A 525 -5.00 25.96 1.03
C THR A 525 -6.36 26.62 1.26
N THR A 526 -6.87 27.37 0.28
CA THR A 526 -8.11 28.14 0.43
C THR A 526 -9.35 27.45 -0.10
N VAL A 527 -9.21 26.58 -1.11
CA VAL A 527 -10.35 25.93 -1.80
C VAL A 527 -10.25 24.41 -1.71
N TYR A 528 -9.20 23.82 -2.28
CA TYR A 528 -9.09 22.37 -2.44
C TYR A 528 -9.05 21.59 -1.12
N MET A 529 -8.35 22.09 -0.09
CA MET A 529 -8.21 21.40 1.20
C MET A 529 -9.59 21.07 1.78
N LYS A 530 -10.51 22.03 1.83
CA LYS A 530 -11.84 21.83 2.39
C LYS A 530 -12.61 20.77 1.60
N ALA A 531 -12.63 20.91 0.28
CA ALA A 531 -13.29 19.96 -0.62
C ALA A 531 -12.77 18.52 -0.44
N TRP A 532 -11.44 18.36 -0.36
CA TRP A 532 -10.82 17.04 -0.18
C TRP A 532 -11.21 16.38 1.14
N PHE A 533 -11.06 17.08 2.27
CA PHE A 533 -11.30 16.48 3.59
C PHE A 533 -12.79 16.23 3.88
N LEU A 534 -13.69 16.93 3.17
CA LEU A 534 -15.12 16.72 3.26
C LEU A 534 -15.65 15.69 2.24
N SER A 535 -14.78 15.12 1.41
CA SER A 535 -15.16 14.20 0.32
C SER A 535 -15.69 12.85 0.80
N THR A 536 -15.29 12.40 1.99
CA THR A 536 -15.71 11.11 2.57
C THR A 536 -17.11 11.13 3.19
N ASN A 537 -17.71 12.31 3.37
CA ASN A 537 -19.01 12.44 4.01
C ASN A 537 -20.14 12.29 2.97
N GLY A 538 -20.86 11.17 3.03
CA GLY A 538 -21.97 10.87 2.12
C GLY A 538 -23.16 11.83 2.25
N ILE A 539 -23.63 12.11 3.48
CA ILE A 539 -24.72 13.06 3.74
C ILE A 539 -24.44 14.43 3.11
N LYS A 540 -23.22 14.92 3.30
CA LYS A 540 -22.86 16.27 2.85
C LYS A 540 -22.47 16.32 1.38
N ALA A 541 -22.37 15.19 0.68
CA ALA A 541 -21.78 15.13 -0.65
C ALA A 541 -22.47 16.05 -1.68
N PRO A 542 -23.81 16.02 -1.84
CA PRO A 542 -24.50 16.92 -2.80
C PRO A 542 -24.29 18.39 -2.49
N TYR A 543 -24.51 18.77 -1.23
CA TYR A 543 -24.38 20.16 -0.80
C TYR A 543 -22.93 20.66 -0.98
N HIS A 544 -21.94 19.87 -0.60
CA HIS A 544 -20.54 20.25 -0.76
C HIS A 544 -20.11 20.34 -2.22
N ASP A 545 -20.61 19.48 -3.09
CA ASP A 545 -20.29 19.57 -4.52
C ASP A 545 -20.86 20.86 -5.12
N LEU A 546 -22.07 21.29 -4.71
CA LEU A 546 -22.64 22.59 -5.06
C LEU A 546 -21.83 23.77 -4.48
N GLN A 547 -21.49 23.71 -3.19
CA GLN A 547 -20.70 24.76 -2.54
C GLN A 547 -19.30 24.88 -3.15
N PHE A 548 -18.67 23.76 -3.52
CA PHE A 548 -17.38 23.77 -4.20
C PHE A 548 -17.44 24.52 -5.52
N MET A 549 -18.52 24.36 -6.31
CA MET A 549 -18.72 25.15 -7.53
C MET A 549 -18.82 26.65 -7.24
N LYS A 550 -19.55 27.05 -6.19
CA LYS A 550 -19.65 28.45 -5.75
C LYS A 550 -18.31 29.01 -5.29
N GLU A 551 -17.55 28.23 -4.50
CA GLU A 551 -16.20 28.59 -4.06
C GLU A 551 -15.23 28.77 -5.24
N LEU A 552 -15.28 27.88 -6.24
CA LEU A 552 -14.49 28.01 -7.46
C LEU A 552 -14.85 29.28 -8.23
N ASN A 553 -16.13 29.64 -8.32
CA ASN A 553 -16.55 30.87 -8.98
C ASN A 553 -16.07 32.12 -8.21
N ASN A 554 -16.15 32.11 -6.89
CA ASN A 554 -15.61 33.18 -6.04
C ASN A 554 -14.08 33.31 -6.20
N PHE A 555 -13.38 32.18 -6.40
CA PHE A 555 -11.94 32.16 -6.63
C PHE A 555 -11.52 32.85 -7.95
N LYS A 556 -12.45 33.07 -8.90
CA LYS A 556 -12.14 33.79 -10.17
C LYS A 556 -11.63 35.21 -9.92
N VAL A 557 -12.09 35.86 -8.86
CA VAL A 557 -11.62 37.21 -8.47
C VAL A 557 -10.11 37.21 -8.22
N ILE A 558 -9.56 36.09 -7.76
CA ILE A 558 -8.15 35.95 -7.41
C ILE A 558 -7.35 35.35 -8.58
N ASN A 559 -7.86 34.27 -9.16
CA ASN A 559 -7.24 33.63 -10.32
C ASN A 559 -8.31 33.02 -11.23
N SER A 560 -8.78 33.85 -12.17
CA SER A 560 -9.79 33.48 -13.16
C SER A 560 -9.41 32.27 -14.00
N HIS A 561 -8.13 32.13 -14.37
CA HIS A 561 -7.65 31.01 -15.18
C HIS A 561 -7.75 29.68 -14.44
N LEU A 562 -7.17 29.56 -13.24
CA LEU A 562 -7.22 28.32 -12.44
C LEU A 562 -8.64 27.96 -12.03
N ALA A 563 -9.45 28.95 -11.63
CA ALA A 563 -10.87 28.76 -11.34
C ALA A 563 -11.61 28.17 -12.53
N THR A 564 -11.44 28.75 -13.73
CA THR A 564 -12.10 28.28 -14.95
C THR A 564 -11.69 26.86 -15.32
N VAL A 565 -10.39 26.52 -15.19
CA VAL A 565 -9.90 25.16 -15.41
C VAL A 565 -10.56 24.17 -14.43
N ALA A 566 -10.62 24.52 -13.14
CA ALA A 566 -11.25 23.69 -12.11
C ALA A 566 -12.76 23.51 -12.35
N ILE A 567 -13.48 24.59 -12.65
CA ILE A 567 -14.92 24.60 -12.96
C ILE A 567 -15.19 23.69 -14.15
N ASN A 568 -14.53 23.94 -15.28
CA ASN A 568 -14.73 23.16 -16.50
C ASN A 568 -14.46 21.68 -16.25
N LYS A 569 -13.49 21.37 -15.39
CA LYS A 569 -13.23 19.97 -15.05
C LYS A 569 -14.33 19.39 -14.17
N PHE A 570 -14.69 20.07 -13.09
CA PHE A 570 -15.70 19.59 -12.13
C PHE A 570 -17.11 19.47 -12.72
N MET A 571 -17.46 20.29 -13.72
CA MET A 571 -18.71 20.16 -14.50
C MET A 571 -18.90 18.78 -15.14
N ASN A 572 -17.81 18.03 -15.35
CA ASN A 572 -17.88 16.65 -15.85
C ASN A 572 -18.10 15.62 -14.72
N HIS A 573 -18.28 16.04 -13.48
CA HIS A 573 -18.31 15.17 -12.31
C HIS A 573 -19.51 15.41 -11.36
N LEU A 574 -20.60 15.98 -11.87
CA LEU A 574 -21.80 16.37 -11.10
C LEU A 574 -22.77 15.19 -10.78
N TRP A 575 -22.26 14.01 -10.44
CA TRP A 575 -23.13 12.86 -10.10
C TRP A 575 -23.96 13.11 -8.84
N TYR A 576 -23.37 13.71 -7.81
CA TYR A 576 -24.04 14.00 -6.54
C TYR A 576 -25.11 15.12 -6.63
N LEU A 577 -25.26 15.76 -7.80
CA LEU A 577 -26.34 16.71 -8.10
C LEU A 577 -27.40 16.11 -9.03
N SER A 578 -27.37 14.80 -9.27
CA SER A 578 -28.50 14.10 -9.89
C SER A 578 -29.72 14.09 -8.97
N PRO A 579 -30.95 13.97 -9.48
CA PRO A 579 -32.16 13.92 -8.65
C PRO A 579 -32.12 12.88 -7.54
N GLU A 580 -31.66 11.66 -7.81
CA GLU A 580 -31.57 10.60 -6.79
C GLU A 580 -30.53 10.89 -5.70
N LEU A 581 -29.42 11.57 -6.01
CA LEU A 581 -28.38 11.85 -5.01
C LEU A 581 -28.59 13.19 -4.31
N SER A 582 -29.18 14.19 -4.96
CA SER A 582 -29.35 15.54 -4.39
C SER A 582 -30.22 15.52 -3.13
N VAL A 583 -31.23 14.64 -3.08
CA VAL A 583 -32.15 14.49 -1.96
C VAL A 583 -31.46 14.07 -0.65
N ILE A 584 -30.30 13.41 -0.73
CA ILE A 584 -29.49 13.02 0.44
C ILE A 584 -29.16 14.23 1.34
N ALA A 585 -29.05 15.43 0.75
CA ALA A 585 -28.78 16.65 1.50
C ALA A 585 -29.84 16.96 2.58
N ILE A 586 -31.05 16.40 2.49
CA ILE A 586 -32.11 16.55 3.50
C ILE A 586 -31.66 16.12 4.90
N PHE A 587 -30.74 15.15 4.99
CA PHE A 587 -30.16 14.64 6.23
C PHE A 587 -29.03 15.50 6.78
N TYR A 588 -28.59 16.52 6.05
CA TYR A 588 -27.57 17.44 6.53
C TYR A 588 -28.17 18.44 7.51
N GLN A 589 -27.62 18.48 8.72
CA GLN A 589 -28.14 19.31 9.82
C GLN A 589 -28.09 20.82 9.50
N ASP A 590 -27.12 21.28 8.72
CA ASP A 590 -26.92 22.71 8.44
C ASP A 590 -27.80 23.22 7.27
N ILE A 591 -28.58 22.33 6.64
CA ILE A 591 -29.60 22.75 5.66
C ILE A 591 -30.78 23.35 6.42
N SER A 592 -31.18 24.55 6.00
CA SER A 592 -32.29 25.29 6.61
C SER A 592 -33.60 24.50 6.54
N ILE A 593 -34.50 24.73 7.51
CA ILE A 593 -35.85 24.14 7.49
C ILE A 593 -36.60 24.53 6.22
N GLU A 594 -36.44 25.77 5.75
CA GLU A 594 -37.06 26.25 4.51
C GLU A 594 -36.59 25.44 3.29
N THR A 595 -35.27 25.23 3.14
CA THR A 595 -34.72 24.40 2.06
C THR A 595 -35.20 22.96 2.19
N LYS A 596 -35.29 22.39 3.40
CA LYS A 596 -35.85 21.05 3.63
C LYS A 596 -37.31 20.96 3.18
N LEU A 597 -38.15 21.96 3.49
CA LEU A 597 -39.54 22.02 3.02
C LEU A 597 -39.62 22.06 1.49
N LYS A 598 -38.74 22.83 0.82
CA LYS A 598 -38.63 22.87 -0.65
C LYS A 598 -38.19 21.53 -1.26
N ILE A 599 -37.24 20.83 -0.64
CA ILE A 599 -36.85 19.48 -1.05
C ILE A 599 -38.05 18.53 -0.97
N VAL A 600 -38.78 18.54 0.14
CA VAL A 600 -39.96 17.69 0.34
C VAL A 600 -41.05 18.01 -0.69
N SER A 601 -41.34 19.29 -0.93
CA SER A 601 -42.38 19.67 -1.89
C SER A 601 -42.03 19.22 -3.31
N ARG A 602 -40.80 19.41 -3.76
CA ARG A 602 -40.32 18.96 -5.09
C ARG A 602 -40.29 17.44 -5.23
N THR A 603 -39.98 16.71 -4.14
CA THR A 603 -40.01 15.25 -4.14
C THR A 603 -41.43 14.71 -4.29
N LYS A 604 -42.43 15.44 -3.77
CA LYS A 604 -43.86 15.07 -3.85
C LYS A 604 -44.57 15.60 -5.10
N GLN A 605 -43.94 16.44 -5.91
CA GLN A 605 -44.55 16.91 -7.15
C GLN A 605 -44.83 15.70 -8.04
N GLU A 606 -46.07 15.56 -8.49
CA GLU A 606 -46.39 14.60 -9.55
C GLU A 606 -45.56 14.96 -10.78
N GLN A 607 -45.08 13.96 -11.51
CA GLN A 607 -44.40 14.18 -12.78
C GLN A 607 -45.38 14.90 -13.71
N GLN A 608 -45.25 16.23 -13.84
CA GLN A 608 -45.79 16.91 -15.00
C GLN A 608 -45.03 16.35 -16.19
N SER A 609 -45.73 15.56 -16.98
CA SER A 609 -45.27 14.98 -18.24
C SER A 609 -44.80 16.11 -19.16
N SER A 610 -43.53 16.48 -19.06
CA SER A 610 -42.83 17.22 -20.10
C SER A 610 -42.52 16.22 -21.22
N VAL A 611 -43.49 16.08 -22.12
CA VAL A 611 -43.21 15.67 -23.50
C VAL A 611 -42.35 16.76 -24.09
N ASP A 612 -41.03 16.62 -24.03
CA ASP A 612 -40.11 17.42 -24.83
C ASP A 612 -39.03 16.50 -25.42
N THR A 613 -39.27 16.12 -26.68
CA THR A 613 -38.33 15.58 -27.66
C THR A 613 -37.53 14.34 -27.25
N ILE A 614 -38.22 13.20 -27.20
CA ILE A 614 -37.61 11.96 -27.67
C ILE A 614 -37.59 12.08 -29.20
N SER A 615 -36.42 12.32 -29.80
CA SER A 615 -36.22 12.09 -31.23
C SER A 615 -36.46 10.60 -31.51
N GLU A 616 -37.34 10.29 -32.46
CA GLU A 616 -37.79 8.95 -32.87
C GLU A 616 -36.70 8.07 -33.52
N GLU A 617 -35.49 7.99 -32.96
CA GLU A 617 -34.42 7.09 -33.46
C GLU A 617 -34.00 5.98 -32.48
N ASP A 618 -34.55 5.92 -31.26
CA ASP A 618 -34.09 4.99 -30.22
C ASP A 618 -34.92 3.67 -30.10
N TYR A 619 -35.22 3.03 -31.23
CA TYR A 619 -35.76 1.65 -31.27
C TYR A 619 -34.67 0.56 -31.34
N THR A 620 -33.53 0.79 -30.68
CA THR A 620 -32.56 -0.28 -30.38
C THR A 620 -32.40 -0.35 -28.86
N GLY A 621 -32.66 -1.50 -28.26
CA GLY A 621 -32.75 -1.73 -26.81
C GLY A 621 -31.47 -1.54 -25.98
N GLU A 622 -30.74 -0.44 -26.16
CA GLU A 622 -29.57 -0.04 -25.36
C GLU A 622 -29.83 1.29 -24.63
N LYS A 623 -30.72 1.32 -23.64
CA LYS A 623 -30.94 2.53 -22.85
C LYS A 623 -29.81 2.72 -21.81
N CYS A 624 -28.66 3.27 -22.23
CA CYS A 624 -27.64 3.77 -21.31
C CYS A 624 -27.86 5.26 -21.03
N SER A 625 -28.62 5.57 -19.98
CA SER A 625 -28.88 6.95 -19.54
C SER A 625 -27.69 7.53 -18.76
N VAL A 626 -27.38 8.81 -18.97
CA VAL A 626 -26.31 9.46 -18.21
C VAL A 626 -26.80 9.80 -16.79
N LYS A 627 -26.21 9.16 -15.77
CA LYS A 627 -26.65 9.23 -14.35
C LYS A 627 -26.29 10.51 -13.59
N ARG A 628 -25.60 11.47 -14.21
CA ARG A 628 -25.16 12.73 -13.57
C ARG A 628 -26.01 13.90 -14.04
N TYR A 629 -25.98 15.02 -13.31
CA TYR A 629 -26.59 16.27 -13.78
C TYR A 629 -26.00 16.69 -15.14
N GLN A 630 -26.86 16.85 -16.16
CA GLN A 630 -26.43 17.11 -17.54
C GLN A 630 -26.46 18.59 -17.93
N ASN A 631 -27.31 19.41 -17.30
CA ASN A 631 -27.42 20.79 -17.72
C ASN A 631 -26.10 21.51 -17.40
N LYS A 632 -25.41 21.96 -18.45
CA LYS A 632 -24.12 22.63 -18.33
C LYS A 632 -24.25 24.12 -18.06
N ASN A 633 -25.48 24.62 -17.84
CA ASN A 633 -25.68 25.99 -17.41
C ASN A 633 -25.08 26.19 -16.02
N ILE A 634 -23.97 26.93 -15.97
CA ILE A 634 -23.30 27.22 -14.72
C ILE A 634 -24.19 28.03 -13.76
N ASN A 635 -25.13 28.82 -14.27
CA ASN A 635 -26.01 29.65 -13.45
C ASN A 635 -26.89 28.78 -12.53
N ASP A 636 -27.26 27.59 -12.99
CA ASP A 636 -28.02 26.63 -12.17
C ASP A 636 -27.27 26.27 -10.89
N LEU A 637 -25.93 26.18 -10.97
CA LEU A 637 -25.04 25.81 -9.87
C LEU A 637 -24.66 27.01 -8.99
N LEU A 638 -24.69 28.22 -9.55
CA LEU A 638 -24.25 29.43 -8.84
C LEU A 638 -25.38 30.09 -8.05
N TYR A 639 -26.58 30.15 -8.62
CA TYR A 639 -27.67 30.97 -8.09
C TYR A 639 -28.77 30.17 -7.38
N ASN A 640 -28.79 28.86 -7.52
CA ASN A 640 -29.75 28.02 -6.82
C ASN A 640 -29.18 27.37 -5.56
N ASP A 641 -30.07 26.90 -4.69
CA ASP A 641 -29.76 26.03 -3.56
C ASP A 641 -30.00 24.55 -3.92
N ILE A 642 -29.68 23.65 -3.00
CA ILE A 642 -29.67 22.20 -3.26
C ILE A 642 -31.04 21.64 -3.64
N ASP A 643 -32.13 22.28 -3.22
CA ASP A 643 -33.49 21.90 -3.60
C ASP A 643 -33.71 21.96 -5.12
N PHE A 644 -32.99 22.83 -5.83
CA PHE A 644 -33.10 22.96 -7.29
C PHE A 644 -32.86 21.65 -8.04
N PHE A 645 -31.97 20.81 -7.51
CA PHE A 645 -31.59 19.54 -8.11
C PHE A 645 -32.51 18.38 -7.71
N VAL A 646 -33.53 18.64 -6.87
CA VAL A 646 -34.52 17.65 -6.42
C VAL A 646 -35.73 17.72 -7.33
N THR A 647 -36.22 16.54 -7.75
CA THR A 647 -37.41 16.38 -8.58
C THR A 647 -38.27 15.24 -8.04
N ALA A 648 -39.39 14.94 -8.69
CA ALA A 648 -40.19 13.74 -8.39
C ALA A 648 -39.36 12.44 -8.44
N GLU A 649 -38.31 12.39 -9.27
CA GLU A 649 -37.44 11.21 -9.38
C GLU A 649 -36.57 10.99 -8.15
N SER A 650 -36.41 12.00 -7.29
CA SER A 650 -35.65 11.89 -6.05
C SER A 650 -36.21 10.83 -5.10
N ILE A 651 -37.50 10.47 -5.21
CA ILE A 651 -38.11 9.42 -4.40
C ILE A 651 -37.47 8.05 -4.66
N LYS A 652 -36.93 7.81 -5.88
CA LYS A 652 -36.26 6.57 -6.27
C LYS A 652 -35.10 6.22 -5.35
N PHE A 653 -34.44 7.20 -4.74
CA PHE A 653 -33.39 6.94 -3.75
C PHE A 653 -33.92 6.13 -2.56
N PHE A 654 -35.07 6.52 -2.01
CA PHE A 654 -35.67 5.84 -0.87
C PHE A 654 -36.20 4.47 -1.27
N GLU A 655 -36.88 4.37 -2.42
CA GLU A 655 -37.40 3.11 -2.96
C GLU A 655 -36.28 2.10 -3.20
N ARG A 656 -35.18 2.54 -3.81
CA ARG A 656 -34.01 1.71 -4.15
C ARG A 656 -33.41 1.02 -2.94
N PHE A 657 -33.30 1.75 -1.83
CA PHE A 657 -32.74 1.27 -0.58
C PHE A 657 -33.80 0.81 0.43
N GLU A 658 -35.07 0.70 -0.01
CA GLU A 658 -36.19 0.25 0.82
C GLU A 658 -36.33 1.07 2.12
N LEU A 659 -36.06 2.37 2.02
CA LEU A 659 -36.10 3.31 3.14
C LEU A 659 -37.51 3.87 3.32
N ARG A 660 -37.97 3.83 4.57
CA ARG A 660 -39.21 4.42 5.05
C ARG A 660 -39.21 5.95 4.90
N THR A 661 -40.30 6.51 4.36
CA THR A 661 -40.43 7.93 4.00
C THR A 661 -41.54 8.68 4.76
N GLU A 662 -42.06 8.11 5.84
CA GLU A 662 -43.12 8.70 6.67
C GLU A 662 -42.71 10.06 7.22
N PHE A 663 -41.42 10.24 7.53
CA PHE A 663 -40.89 11.54 7.97
C PHE A 663 -41.15 12.65 6.94
N LEU A 664 -41.22 12.36 5.64
CA LEU A 664 -41.52 13.37 4.61
C LEU A 664 -42.95 13.94 4.75
N GLN A 665 -43.83 13.31 5.53
CA GLN A 665 -45.20 13.78 5.78
C GLN A 665 -45.32 14.71 7.00
N ILE A 666 -44.29 14.77 7.85
CA ILE A 666 -44.27 15.62 9.04
C ILE A 666 -43.30 16.79 8.86
N HIS A 667 -43.48 17.83 9.68
CA HIS A 667 -42.66 19.03 9.63
C HIS A 667 -41.18 18.73 9.99
N PRO A 668 -40.18 19.28 9.27
CA PRO A 668 -38.77 18.97 9.49
C PRO A 668 -38.23 19.21 10.90
N SER A 669 -38.87 20.08 11.68
CA SER A 669 -38.51 20.32 13.08
C SER A 669 -38.72 19.11 13.98
N LYS A 670 -39.55 18.13 13.57
CA LYS A 670 -39.86 16.91 14.32
C LYS A 670 -39.09 15.67 13.84
N TRP A 671 -38.33 15.77 12.75
CA TRP A 671 -37.63 14.62 12.16
C TRP A 671 -36.62 13.96 13.09
N ALA A 672 -36.01 14.72 14.01
CA ALA A 672 -35.04 14.17 14.96
C ALA A 672 -35.65 13.11 15.90
N GLU A 673 -36.98 13.10 16.05
CA GLU A 673 -37.73 12.17 16.89
C GLU A 673 -38.41 11.06 16.06
N ASP A 674 -38.38 11.18 14.73
CA ASP A 674 -39.04 10.23 13.83
C ASP A 674 -38.13 9.03 13.52
N GLU A 675 -38.66 7.83 13.72
CA GLU A 675 -37.91 6.59 13.55
C GLU A 675 -37.46 6.38 12.09
N SER A 676 -38.30 6.70 11.11
CA SER A 676 -37.98 6.55 9.68
C SER A 676 -36.83 7.48 9.28
N TYR A 677 -36.84 8.72 9.77
CA TYR A 677 -35.73 9.66 9.57
C TYR A 677 -34.43 9.18 10.23
N ILE A 678 -34.48 8.70 11.48
CA ILE A 678 -33.30 8.23 12.21
C ILE A 678 -32.64 7.05 11.47
N ILE A 679 -33.45 6.07 11.04
CA ILE A 679 -32.97 4.90 10.29
C ILE A 679 -32.37 5.32 8.95
N ALA A 680 -33.09 6.12 8.16
CA ALA A 680 -32.59 6.60 6.88
C ALA A 680 -31.32 7.44 7.03
N SER A 681 -31.26 8.33 8.02
CA SER A 681 -30.07 9.13 8.33
C SER A 681 -28.88 8.24 8.69
N LYS A 682 -29.09 7.20 9.50
CA LYS A 682 -28.04 6.23 9.86
C LYS A 682 -27.54 5.49 8.63
N PHE A 683 -28.44 5.01 7.77
CA PHE A 683 -28.09 4.34 6.52
C PHE A 683 -27.23 5.25 5.62
N VAL A 684 -27.68 6.47 5.37
CA VAL A 684 -26.96 7.42 4.51
C VAL A 684 -25.58 7.80 5.08
N LYS A 685 -25.41 7.85 6.41
CA LYS A 685 -24.08 8.04 7.04
C LYS A 685 -23.10 6.91 6.71
N THR A 686 -23.62 5.70 6.52
CA THR A 686 -22.80 4.52 6.20
C THR A 686 -22.56 4.34 4.70
N LEU A 687 -23.31 5.05 3.85
CA LEU A 687 -23.17 4.97 2.39
C LEU A 687 -21.78 5.46 1.95
N SER A 688 -21.00 4.58 1.34
CA SER A 688 -19.65 4.92 0.91
C SER A 688 -19.66 5.72 -0.39
N VAL A 689 -19.17 6.96 -0.31
CA VAL A 689 -18.99 7.88 -1.46
C VAL A 689 -17.53 7.98 -1.94
N VAL A 690 -16.68 7.11 -1.40
CA VAL A 690 -15.26 6.96 -1.76
C VAL A 690 -14.93 5.48 -1.96
N ASN A 691 -13.98 5.21 -2.85
CA ASN A 691 -13.59 3.85 -3.22
C ASN A 691 -12.37 3.32 -2.45
N ASP A 692 -12.10 3.89 -1.27
CA ASP A 692 -10.92 3.57 -0.45
C ASP A 692 -10.86 2.08 -0.04
N CYS A 693 -12.00 1.39 0.04
CA CYS A 693 -12.06 -0.04 0.35
C CYS A 693 -11.46 -0.90 -0.77
N ALA A 694 -11.71 -0.55 -2.05
CA ALA A 694 -11.10 -1.23 -3.18
C ALA A 694 -9.60 -0.94 -3.26
N GLU A 695 -9.17 0.31 -2.99
CA GLU A 695 -7.74 0.64 -2.88
C GLU A 695 -7.04 -0.19 -1.78
N ARG A 696 -7.69 -0.40 -0.64
CA ARG A 696 -7.20 -1.29 0.42
C ARG A 696 -7.11 -2.74 -0.04
N GLY A 697 -8.11 -3.22 -0.80
CA GLY A 697 -8.07 -4.54 -1.44
C GLY A 697 -6.88 -4.69 -2.39
N VAL A 698 -6.57 -3.66 -3.16
CA VAL A 698 -5.41 -3.61 -4.07
C VAL A 698 -4.13 -3.71 -3.25
N LYS A 699 -4.01 -2.92 -2.18
CA LYS A 699 -2.86 -2.96 -1.29
C LYS A 699 -2.70 -4.33 -0.62
N LEU A 700 -3.80 -4.97 -0.25
CA LEU A 700 -3.79 -6.30 0.35
C LEU A 700 -3.22 -7.35 -0.61
N VAL A 701 -3.69 -7.43 -1.86
CA VAL A 701 -3.12 -8.39 -2.82
C VAL A 701 -1.66 -8.07 -3.14
N GLN A 702 -1.28 -6.79 -3.21
CA GLN A 702 0.11 -6.37 -3.40
C GLN A 702 1.04 -6.87 -2.29
N ASP A 703 0.55 -6.83 -1.05
CA ASP A 703 1.32 -7.21 0.12
C ASP A 703 1.48 -8.72 0.27
N PHE A 704 0.60 -9.53 -0.33
CA PHE A 704 0.50 -10.97 -0.08
C PHE A 704 0.80 -11.85 -1.31
N SER A 705 0.68 -11.32 -2.54
CA SER A 705 0.88 -12.09 -3.78
C SER A 705 2.25 -12.75 -3.91
N ARG A 706 3.26 -12.29 -3.16
CA ARG A 706 4.64 -12.76 -3.23
C ARG A 706 5.05 -13.77 -2.15
N TYR A 707 4.24 -14.00 -1.12
CA TYR A 707 4.77 -14.56 0.14
C TYR A 707 4.40 -16.02 0.44
N TYR A 708 3.28 -16.55 -0.08
CA TYR A 708 2.75 -17.83 0.44
C TYR A 708 2.59 -18.94 -0.57
N THR A 709 2.08 -18.63 -1.77
CA THR A 709 1.56 -19.68 -2.64
C THR A 709 1.65 -19.31 -4.12
N LYS A 710 1.88 -20.34 -4.94
CA LYS A 710 1.73 -20.29 -6.39
C LYS A 710 0.32 -20.67 -6.85
N ASP A 711 -0.50 -21.17 -5.93
CA ASP A 711 -1.89 -21.53 -6.15
C ASP A 711 -2.79 -20.29 -6.00
N LYS A 712 -3.55 -20.01 -7.07
CA LYS A 712 -4.46 -18.87 -7.16
C LYS A 712 -5.60 -18.95 -6.14
N LYS A 713 -6.15 -20.14 -5.85
CA LYS A 713 -7.26 -20.32 -4.89
C LYS A 713 -6.79 -20.03 -3.47
N GLN A 714 -5.65 -20.60 -3.11
CA GLN A 714 -5.04 -20.37 -1.80
C GLN A 714 -4.68 -18.90 -1.57
N LEU A 715 -4.34 -18.13 -2.62
CA LEU A 715 -4.15 -16.69 -2.48
C LEU A 715 -5.46 -16.01 -2.07
N GLN A 716 -6.59 -16.32 -2.71
CA GLN A 716 -7.88 -15.71 -2.36
C GLN A 716 -8.24 -15.96 -0.90
N TYR A 717 -8.10 -17.21 -0.45
CA TYR A 717 -8.38 -17.58 0.94
C TYR A 717 -7.49 -16.84 1.95
N VAL A 718 -6.19 -16.67 1.64
CA VAL A 718 -5.29 -15.87 2.48
C VAL A 718 -5.74 -14.41 2.57
N LEU A 719 -6.16 -13.81 1.46
CA LEU A 719 -6.59 -12.40 1.45
C LEU A 719 -7.82 -12.20 2.34
N GLN A 720 -8.83 -13.06 2.22
CA GLN A 720 -10.04 -12.99 3.04
C GLN A 720 -9.73 -13.22 4.53
N LEU A 721 -9.00 -14.29 4.85
CA LEU A 721 -8.62 -14.61 6.23
C LEU A 721 -7.78 -13.50 6.88
N VAL A 722 -6.86 -12.89 6.14
CA VAL A 722 -6.04 -11.78 6.65
C VAL A 722 -6.87 -10.53 6.85
N LYS A 723 -7.82 -10.24 5.94
CA LYS A 723 -8.72 -9.10 6.09
C LYS A 723 -9.56 -9.26 7.36
N ASP A 724 -10.25 -10.38 7.49
CA ASP A 724 -11.08 -10.71 8.66
C ASP A 724 -10.26 -10.71 9.97
N HIS A 725 -9.05 -11.28 9.98
CA HIS A 725 -8.19 -11.21 11.16
C HIS A 725 -7.73 -9.79 11.49
N ARG A 726 -7.55 -8.90 10.50
CA ARG A 726 -7.21 -7.48 10.76
C ARG A 726 -8.38 -6.72 11.36
N GLU A 727 -9.61 -7.08 11.02
CA GLU A 727 -10.82 -6.50 11.60
C GLU A 727 -11.01 -6.96 13.05
N ARG A 728 -10.85 -8.27 13.32
CA ARG A 728 -10.93 -8.83 14.68
C ARG A 728 -9.82 -8.33 15.60
N PHE A 729 -8.60 -8.15 15.08
CA PHE A 729 -7.43 -7.74 15.85
C PHE A 729 -6.77 -6.48 15.24
N PRO A 730 -7.33 -5.27 15.42
CA PRO A 730 -6.91 -4.10 14.67
C PRO A 730 -5.48 -3.63 14.96
N ASP A 731 -4.97 -3.83 16.17
CA ASP A 731 -3.64 -3.43 16.59
C ASP A 731 -2.86 -4.55 17.30
N SER A 732 -1.60 -4.28 17.65
CA SER A 732 -0.72 -5.22 18.35
C SER A 732 -0.70 -5.00 19.87
N LEU A 733 -1.69 -4.31 20.44
CA LEU A 733 -1.76 -4.07 21.89
C LEU A 733 -2.27 -5.32 22.59
N LYS A 734 -1.73 -5.62 23.77
CA LYS A 734 -2.11 -6.81 24.55
C LYS A 734 -3.62 -6.86 24.83
N LYS A 735 -4.21 -5.72 25.19
CA LYS A 735 -5.66 -5.56 25.46
C LYS A 735 -6.57 -5.87 24.28
N THR A 736 -6.08 -5.69 23.06
CA THR A 736 -6.81 -5.92 21.81
C THR A 736 -6.60 -7.36 21.30
N ASN A 737 -5.56 -8.03 21.82
CA ASN A 737 -5.15 -9.39 21.43
C ASN A 737 -5.34 -10.39 22.58
N MET A 738 -6.11 -10.08 23.61
CA MET A 738 -6.65 -11.08 24.54
C MET A 738 -8.09 -11.29 24.12
#